data_AF-A0A2K8NU75-F1
#
_entry.id   AF-A0A2K8NU75-F1
#
_cell.length_a   1.000
_cell.length_b   1.000
_cell.length_c   1.000
_cell.angle_alpha   90.00
_cell.angle_beta   90.00
_cell.angle_gamma   90.00
#
_symmetry.space_group_name_H-M   'P 1'
#
loop_
_entity.id
_entity.type
_entity.pdbx_description
1 polymer ?
#
loop_
_entity_poly.entity_id
_entity_poly.type
_entity_poly.pdbx_seq_one_letter_code
_entity_poly.pdbx_strand_id
1 'polypeptide(L)'
;MKKLLTLLGAISLVAATSATVVACGGDKDKKPPVAVPDAKEETRALIEKLKNEVASKWNDEISRPMTYKAGFFAEEAVANEYSFFTKRNLKEVYDLSALNAKIVEAKAIVKGNKTQVAFDALQTAIEKAEEQLSNPTGAEANKKKLVEEIQKFYDSPDEPKIATNIVSAKAIITTFSDLSSEQISTRSSNLEELKISITTAEQALKVGVNKPQSAKNILQAAIDKAIAVAEEASAQGAKKILDQAVVDFNNVKDEENTFNFFSILTEGNNTAFRNNIENLLDPITKMKTLKSAISMQTYQIILGKFQNNWIEDIKFDYQNAQIQYVNNPTLRAEEKFIANITLDYSSKYKYNDAEDAVQSVNLSGKIRIIISDDQVFIETINDVHKTLAGNLMKSGNPLVWIDQNSLKSTYPEITDADIIGGNNNKYKAALAKYYKDKLSADLPKKIVEDYFRKSESPILKNIEPIANSIKPIGDKDMLEKSRLGAMNLKTIKMTKFYNQPNGQNGVIQAGELERQQVYLGNVGVSTPGLGGWAEKTLVDGTKAQNKTLYNDLKKTFENSKKSYTSKFITEDYSKVVKDASGDTKEPANMSDLQKTIVKHEQVKIQGMSFITPNGYKQELNPISIDLALAVDKTSMKEETVEGHAFAAYYKGIKHNLDVFHRFYGISKAEIDNLTPERQKALVFNMTGKPLDENGKEIEAIKNFNIWDYWAKIPEKQSFLNGKREPLGKSIFNQALNLRVNSAVENAKQIWNEYLFSKLIGSSEFDFQWKQTNPQGWDNLNTYKIDEKPKDLKPGLVLMPAAGPQYRQSIEFTIRNDLFNIKIGERFNKNDWATCHNSGNMTYTLIGKK
;
A
#
# COMPACT_ATOMS: atom_id res chain seq x y z
N MET A 1 -6.63 16.57 -22.04
CA MET A 1 -7.14 16.02 -23.32
C MET A 1 -6.21 16.26 -24.51
N LYS A 2 -5.90 17.50 -24.94
CA LYS A 2 -5.03 17.72 -26.13
C LYS A 2 -3.65 17.04 -26.08
N LYS A 3 -2.96 17.04 -24.91
CA LYS A 3 -1.68 16.33 -24.71
C LYS A 3 -1.80 14.80 -24.67
N LEU A 4 -2.95 14.27 -24.26
CA LEU A 4 -3.25 12.82 -24.27
C LEU A 4 -3.58 12.35 -25.70
N LEU A 5 -4.29 13.19 -26.47
CA LEU A 5 -4.55 13.00 -27.91
C LEU A 5 -3.26 13.06 -28.74
N THR A 6 -2.26 13.86 -28.35
CA THR A 6 -0.95 13.87 -29.02
C THR A 6 -0.12 12.62 -28.69
N LEU A 7 -0.31 12.03 -27.50
CA LEU A 7 0.29 10.77 -27.09
C LEU A 7 -0.37 9.59 -27.86
N LEU A 8 -1.70 9.52 -27.86
CA LEU A 8 -2.49 8.51 -28.57
C LEU A 8 -2.25 8.53 -30.09
N GLY A 9 -2.07 9.71 -30.69
CA GLY A 9 -1.77 9.86 -32.12
C GLY A 9 -0.37 9.42 -32.54
N ALA A 10 0.58 9.28 -31.61
CA ALA A 10 1.93 8.79 -31.91
C ALA A 10 2.05 7.26 -31.82
N ILE A 11 1.14 6.61 -31.11
CA ILE A 11 1.21 5.18 -30.77
C ILE A 11 0.36 4.32 -31.72
N SER A 12 -0.76 4.84 -32.22
CA SER A 12 -1.61 4.13 -33.19
C SER A 12 -0.93 3.82 -34.54
N LEU A 13 0.23 4.43 -34.83
CA LEU A 13 0.98 4.18 -36.07
C LEU A 13 1.97 3.00 -35.98
N VAL A 14 2.34 2.53 -34.79
CA VAL A 14 3.38 1.48 -34.62
C VAL A 14 2.79 0.07 -34.57
N ALA A 15 1.50 -0.08 -34.27
CA ALA A 15 0.85 -1.40 -34.15
C ALA A 15 0.47 -2.07 -35.49
N ALA A 16 0.67 -1.42 -36.65
CA ALA A 16 0.16 -1.91 -37.95
C ALA A 16 1.20 -2.28 -39.01
N THR A 17 2.50 -2.40 -38.71
CA THR A 17 3.50 -2.81 -39.73
C THR A 17 4.44 -3.91 -39.26
N SER A 18 3.88 -5.10 -39.04
CA SER A 18 4.62 -6.37 -39.14
C SER A 18 4.13 -7.13 -40.37
N ALA A 19 4.53 -6.65 -41.55
CA ALA A 19 4.53 -7.46 -42.76
C ALA A 19 5.61 -6.91 -43.70
N THR A 20 6.64 -7.71 -43.93
CA THR A 20 7.61 -7.51 -45.01
C THR A 20 6.88 -7.45 -46.34
N VAL A 21 6.86 -6.27 -46.98
CA VAL A 21 6.71 -6.15 -48.42
C VAL A 21 7.81 -5.23 -48.92
N VAL A 22 8.78 -5.83 -49.61
CA VAL A 22 9.68 -5.14 -50.51
C VAL A 22 8.83 -4.57 -51.65
N ALA A 23 8.79 -3.24 -51.78
CA ALA A 23 8.35 -2.57 -52.98
C ALA A 23 9.20 -1.31 -53.20
N CYS A 24 10.03 -1.36 -54.24
CA CYS A 24 10.62 -0.16 -54.83
C CYS A 24 9.51 0.65 -55.51
N GLY A 25 9.45 1.97 -55.28
CA GLY A 25 8.53 2.86 -55.98
C GLY A 25 8.52 4.24 -55.33
N GLY A 26 9.04 5.24 -56.05
CA GLY A 26 9.21 6.60 -55.54
C GLY A 26 7.90 7.35 -55.36
N ASP A 27 7.81 8.11 -54.27
CA ASP A 27 7.15 9.41 -54.27
C ASP A 27 7.64 10.27 -53.09
N LYS A 28 7.96 11.52 -53.41
CA LYS A 28 8.52 12.54 -52.51
C LYS A 28 7.37 13.28 -51.85
N ASP A 29 6.90 12.91 -50.64
CA ASP A 29 6.13 13.81 -49.75
C ASP A 29 5.66 13.18 -48.42
N LYS A 30 6.56 12.62 -47.58
CA LYS A 30 6.19 12.23 -46.21
C LYS A 30 7.21 12.68 -45.16
N LYS A 31 6.74 13.55 -44.26
CA LYS A 31 7.48 14.05 -43.08
C LYS A 31 7.87 12.91 -42.14
N PRO A 32 9.09 12.90 -41.56
CA PRO A 32 9.46 11.90 -40.56
C PRO A 32 8.78 12.16 -39.21
N PRO A 33 8.46 11.12 -38.41
CA PRO A 33 7.75 11.26 -37.14
C PRO A 33 8.63 11.85 -36.03
N VAL A 34 8.01 12.66 -35.17
CA VAL A 34 8.60 13.30 -33.97
C VAL A 34 9.00 12.23 -32.94
N ALA A 35 10.17 12.38 -32.33
CA ALA A 35 10.67 11.36 -31.41
C ALA A 35 10.11 11.45 -29.98
N VAL A 36 9.55 10.31 -29.61
CA VAL A 36 8.91 9.91 -28.35
C VAL A 36 10.00 9.65 -27.29
N PRO A 37 9.71 9.86 -25.98
CA PRO A 37 10.58 9.41 -24.88
C PRO A 37 10.81 7.89 -24.93
N ASP A 38 11.72 7.35 -24.10
CA ASP A 38 11.96 5.90 -24.07
C ASP A 38 10.64 5.17 -23.78
N ALA A 39 10.05 4.60 -24.81
CA ALA A 39 8.70 4.06 -24.79
C ALA A 39 8.56 3.01 -23.69
N LYS A 40 9.67 2.36 -23.29
CA LYS A 40 9.70 1.35 -22.23
C LYS A 40 9.53 1.95 -20.84
N GLU A 41 10.20 3.06 -20.53
CA GLU A 41 10.04 3.73 -19.23
C GLU A 41 8.66 4.38 -19.10
N GLU A 42 8.13 4.98 -20.17
CA GLU A 42 6.76 5.51 -20.17
C GLU A 42 5.73 4.40 -20.00
N THR A 43 5.95 3.26 -20.65
CA THR A 43 5.11 2.08 -20.49
C THR A 43 5.16 1.56 -19.05
N ARG A 44 6.33 1.49 -18.42
CA ARG A 44 6.45 1.11 -16.99
C ARG A 44 5.71 2.07 -16.07
N ALA A 45 5.83 3.39 -16.27
CA ALA A 45 5.10 4.37 -15.47
C ALA A 45 3.57 4.25 -15.68
N LEU A 46 3.13 3.99 -16.91
CA LEU A 46 1.72 3.75 -17.23
C LEU A 46 1.19 2.46 -16.59
N ILE A 47 2.02 1.41 -16.51
CA ILE A 47 1.70 0.15 -15.83
C ILE A 47 1.51 0.36 -14.34
N GLU A 48 2.42 1.08 -13.67
CA GLU A 48 2.26 1.37 -12.24
C GLU A 48 1.02 2.22 -11.97
N LYS A 49 0.72 3.17 -12.86
CA LYS A 49 -0.54 3.92 -12.78
C LYS A 49 -1.77 3.02 -12.96
N LEU A 50 -1.75 2.11 -13.93
CA LEU A 50 -2.82 1.14 -14.15
C LEU A 50 -3.01 0.26 -12.91
N LYS A 51 -1.94 -0.29 -12.35
CA LYS A 51 -1.99 -1.14 -11.15
C LYS A 51 -2.66 -0.43 -9.99
N ASN A 52 -2.25 0.81 -9.70
CA ASN A 52 -2.83 1.62 -8.63
C ASN A 52 -4.31 1.94 -8.90
N GLU A 53 -4.66 2.32 -10.14
CA GLU A 53 -6.04 2.63 -10.49
C GLU A 53 -6.95 1.39 -10.42
N VAL A 54 -6.50 0.24 -10.93
CA VAL A 54 -7.23 -1.04 -10.86
C VAL A 54 -7.40 -1.47 -9.41
N ALA A 55 -6.36 -1.39 -8.57
CA ALA A 55 -6.47 -1.75 -7.16
C ALA A 55 -7.44 -0.84 -6.41
N SER A 56 -7.36 0.48 -6.62
CA SER A 56 -8.30 1.45 -6.03
C SER A 56 -9.74 1.19 -6.50
N LYS A 57 -9.96 1.00 -7.80
CA LYS A 57 -11.30 0.78 -8.36
C LYS A 57 -11.86 -0.60 -8.01
N TRP A 58 -11.02 -1.62 -7.90
CA TRP A 58 -11.43 -2.92 -7.37
C TRP A 58 -11.96 -2.78 -5.94
N ASN A 59 -11.31 -1.97 -5.11
CA ASN A 59 -11.82 -1.73 -3.77
C ASN A 59 -13.15 -0.96 -3.80
N ASP A 60 -13.22 0.15 -4.53
CA ASP A 60 -14.37 1.06 -4.54
C ASP A 60 -15.62 0.46 -5.21
N GLU A 61 -15.44 -0.31 -6.30
CA GLU A 61 -16.53 -0.78 -7.16
C GLU A 61 -16.89 -2.26 -6.93
N ILE A 62 -15.98 -3.07 -6.37
CA ILE A 62 -16.20 -4.51 -6.12
C ILE A 62 -16.21 -4.81 -4.62
N SER A 63 -15.06 -4.68 -3.96
CA SER A 63 -14.87 -5.19 -2.60
C SER A 63 -15.83 -4.53 -1.62
N ARG A 64 -15.89 -3.19 -1.63
CA ARG A 64 -16.68 -2.40 -0.68
C ARG A 64 -18.20 -2.59 -0.90
N PRO A 65 -18.76 -2.48 -2.12
CA PRO A 65 -20.19 -2.71 -2.35
C PRO A 65 -20.66 -4.14 -2.02
N MET A 66 -19.85 -5.17 -2.28
CA MET A 66 -20.21 -6.54 -1.90
C MET A 66 -20.25 -6.71 -0.38
N THR A 67 -19.27 -6.15 0.34
CA THR A 67 -19.26 -6.16 1.81
C THR A 67 -20.53 -5.55 2.41
N TYR A 68 -21.06 -4.47 1.84
CA TYR A 68 -22.26 -3.80 2.35
C TYR A 68 -23.53 -4.66 2.24
N LYS A 69 -23.55 -5.62 1.32
CA LYS A 69 -24.66 -6.57 1.14
C LYS A 69 -24.43 -7.90 1.85
N ALA A 70 -23.26 -8.10 2.44
CA ALA A 70 -22.87 -9.39 3.00
C ALA A 70 -23.56 -9.68 4.35
N GLY A 71 -24.16 -8.69 5.02
CA GLY A 71 -25.02 -8.92 6.17
C GLY A 71 -26.49 -8.81 5.78
N PHE A 72 -27.32 -9.79 6.13
CA PHE A 72 -28.78 -9.66 5.97
C PHE A 72 -29.53 -10.42 7.06
N PHE A 73 -30.74 -9.95 7.35
CA PHE A 73 -31.62 -10.49 8.38
C PHE A 73 -32.25 -11.79 7.89
N ALA A 74 -32.39 -12.79 8.76
CA ALA A 74 -32.80 -14.14 8.38
C ALA A 74 -34.15 -14.19 7.64
N GLU A 75 -35.10 -13.29 7.95
CA GLU A 75 -36.38 -13.22 7.24
C GLU A 75 -36.24 -12.66 5.81
N GLU A 76 -35.22 -11.84 5.54
CA GLU A 76 -34.89 -11.36 4.20
C GLU A 76 -34.44 -12.50 3.28
N ALA A 77 -33.89 -13.60 3.84
CA ALA A 77 -33.60 -14.78 3.04
C ALA A 77 -34.86 -15.38 2.44
N VAL A 78 -35.97 -15.39 3.18
CA VAL A 78 -37.26 -15.89 2.68
C VAL A 78 -37.82 -14.92 1.65
N ALA A 79 -37.79 -13.61 1.95
CA ALA A 79 -38.34 -12.58 1.06
C ALA A 79 -37.60 -12.48 -0.29
N ASN A 80 -36.29 -12.73 -0.31
CA ASN A 80 -35.47 -12.70 -1.52
C ASN A 80 -35.25 -14.09 -2.15
N GLU A 81 -36.02 -15.11 -1.72
CA GLU A 81 -35.92 -16.49 -2.22
C GLU A 81 -34.53 -17.12 -2.05
N TYR A 82 -33.76 -16.67 -1.06
CA TYR A 82 -32.47 -17.24 -0.70
C TYR A 82 -32.61 -18.55 0.10
N SER A 83 -33.12 -19.59 -0.56
CA SER A 83 -33.40 -20.91 0.04
C SER A 83 -32.25 -21.52 0.84
N PHE A 84 -31.00 -21.37 0.39
CA PHE A 84 -29.81 -21.86 1.11
C PHE A 84 -29.55 -21.15 2.45
N PHE A 85 -29.89 -19.86 2.57
CA PHE A 85 -29.55 -19.03 3.75
C PHE A 85 -30.63 -19.05 4.85
N THR A 86 -31.55 -20.01 4.81
CA THR A 86 -32.55 -20.17 5.87
C THR A 86 -31.89 -20.71 7.16
N LYS A 87 -32.37 -20.27 8.33
CA LYS A 87 -31.86 -20.73 9.65
C LYS A 87 -31.74 -22.25 9.73
N ARG A 88 -32.79 -22.97 9.29
CA ARG A 88 -32.82 -24.44 9.26
C ARG A 88 -31.70 -25.02 8.38
N ASN A 89 -31.59 -24.58 7.13
CA ASN A 89 -30.59 -25.11 6.21
C ASN A 89 -29.16 -24.77 6.67
N LEU A 90 -28.93 -23.57 7.19
CA LEU A 90 -27.63 -23.17 7.75
C LEU A 90 -27.21 -24.05 8.93
N LYS A 91 -28.13 -24.35 9.85
CA LYS A 91 -27.86 -25.27 10.96
C LYS A 91 -27.57 -26.68 10.47
N GLU A 92 -28.41 -27.21 9.58
CA GLU A 92 -28.24 -28.55 9.00
C GLU A 92 -26.88 -28.71 8.31
N VAL A 93 -26.48 -27.73 7.49
CA VAL A 93 -25.17 -27.71 6.81
C VAL A 93 -24.03 -27.64 7.82
N TYR A 94 -24.15 -26.81 8.85
CA TYR A 94 -23.13 -26.71 9.90
C TYR A 94 -22.96 -28.02 10.67
N ASP A 95 -24.07 -28.63 11.12
CA ASP A 95 -24.04 -29.87 11.91
C ASP A 95 -23.42 -31.02 11.10
N LEU A 96 -23.77 -31.14 9.81
CA LEU A 96 -23.17 -32.11 8.90
C LEU A 96 -21.67 -31.87 8.70
N SER A 97 -21.27 -30.61 8.55
CA SER A 97 -19.86 -30.25 8.36
C SER A 97 -19.04 -30.55 9.62
N ALA A 98 -19.61 -30.28 10.80
CA ALA A 98 -19.00 -30.58 12.09
C ALA A 98 -18.87 -32.09 12.32
N LEU A 99 -19.89 -32.88 11.94
CA LEU A 99 -19.84 -34.34 11.97
C LEU A 99 -18.73 -34.87 11.06
N ASN A 100 -18.67 -34.41 9.81
CA ASN A 100 -17.65 -34.82 8.84
C ASN A 100 -16.23 -34.51 9.33
N ALA A 101 -16.00 -33.30 9.87
CA ALA A 101 -14.71 -32.95 10.46
C ALA A 101 -14.33 -33.89 11.62
N LYS A 102 -15.31 -34.26 12.46
CA LYS A 102 -15.07 -35.18 13.57
C LYS A 102 -14.80 -36.62 13.13
N ILE A 103 -15.42 -37.07 12.04
CA ILE A 103 -15.11 -38.35 11.39
C ILE A 103 -13.66 -38.37 10.91
N VAL A 104 -13.21 -37.30 10.23
CA VAL A 104 -11.81 -37.18 9.77
C VAL A 104 -10.83 -37.22 10.94
N GLU A 105 -11.11 -36.50 12.03
CA GLU A 105 -10.32 -36.55 13.26
C GLU A 105 -10.29 -37.97 13.86
N ALA A 106 -11.44 -38.62 13.97
CA ALA A 106 -11.56 -39.97 14.51
C ALA A 106 -10.78 -41.00 13.68
N LYS A 107 -10.82 -40.89 12.36
CA LYS A 107 -10.07 -41.76 11.43
C LYS A 107 -8.55 -41.60 11.53
N ALA A 108 -8.08 -40.44 11.99
CA ALA A 108 -6.66 -40.22 12.22
C ALA A 108 -6.15 -40.88 13.51
N ILE A 109 -7.05 -41.34 14.40
CA ILE A 109 -6.69 -42.03 15.64
C ILE A 109 -6.19 -43.43 15.31
N VAL A 110 -4.97 -43.72 15.74
CA VAL A 110 -4.36 -45.05 15.66
C VAL A 110 -4.50 -45.78 16.99
N LYS A 111 -4.60 -47.12 16.97
CA LYS A 111 -4.77 -47.96 18.18
C LYS A 111 -3.71 -47.67 19.27
N GLY A 112 -2.43 -47.57 18.88
CA GLY A 112 -1.33 -47.45 19.84
C GLY A 112 -1.27 -48.62 20.83
N ASN A 113 -1.12 -48.33 22.11
CA ASN A 113 -1.15 -49.33 23.20
C ASN A 113 -2.56 -49.56 23.77
N LYS A 114 -3.63 -48.96 23.24
CA LYS A 114 -4.98 -49.10 23.80
C LYS A 114 -5.60 -50.47 23.47
N THR A 115 -6.60 -50.90 24.25
CA THR A 115 -7.25 -52.21 24.04
C THR A 115 -7.87 -52.33 22.64
N GLN A 116 -7.83 -53.55 22.05
CA GLN A 116 -8.49 -53.82 20.78
C GLN A 116 -10.00 -53.54 20.83
N VAL A 117 -10.66 -53.91 21.94
CA VAL A 117 -12.11 -53.70 22.13
C VAL A 117 -12.48 -52.22 22.03
N ALA A 118 -11.70 -51.34 22.66
CA ALA A 118 -11.93 -49.90 22.59
C ALA A 118 -11.69 -49.35 21.17
N PHE A 119 -10.69 -49.88 20.46
CA PHE A 119 -10.42 -49.48 19.09
C PHE A 119 -11.53 -49.94 18.12
N ASP A 120 -12.02 -51.17 18.23
CA ASP A 120 -13.12 -51.70 17.41
C ASP A 120 -14.43 -50.94 17.66
N ALA A 121 -14.69 -50.55 18.91
CA ALA A 121 -15.84 -49.71 19.26
C ALA A 121 -15.75 -48.33 18.58
N LEU A 122 -14.56 -47.71 18.56
CA LEU A 122 -14.31 -46.47 17.84
C LEU A 122 -14.52 -46.63 16.34
N GLN A 123 -14.00 -47.69 15.70
CA GLN A 123 -14.21 -47.95 14.27
C GLN A 123 -15.70 -48.12 13.93
N THR A 124 -16.44 -48.87 14.76
CA THR A 124 -17.89 -49.05 14.61
C THR A 124 -18.63 -47.70 14.73
N ALA A 125 -18.20 -46.83 15.64
CA ALA A 125 -18.78 -45.50 15.80
C ALA A 125 -18.49 -44.59 14.60
N ILE A 126 -17.30 -44.70 14.01
CA ILE A 126 -16.92 -44.00 12.77
C ILE A 126 -17.83 -44.45 11.62
N GLU A 127 -17.98 -45.76 11.40
CA GLU A 127 -18.84 -46.29 10.32
C GLU A 127 -20.28 -45.78 10.43
N LYS A 128 -20.86 -45.86 11.64
CA LYS A 128 -22.22 -45.33 11.90
C LYS A 128 -22.32 -43.83 11.68
N ALA A 129 -21.28 -43.06 11.98
CA ALA A 129 -21.26 -41.63 11.73
C ALA A 129 -21.21 -41.32 10.23
N GLU A 130 -20.48 -42.11 9.44
CA GLU A 130 -20.39 -41.95 7.98
C GLU A 130 -21.71 -42.21 7.27
N GLU A 131 -22.46 -43.23 7.69
CA GLU A 131 -23.81 -43.52 7.17
C GLU A 131 -24.78 -42.34 7.33
N GLN A 132 -24.49 -41.42 8.26
CA GLN A 132 -25.37 -40.31 8.60
C GLN A 132 -24.98 -39.00 7.89
N LEU A 133 -23.91 -38.99 7.08
CA LEU A 133 -23.54 -37.82 6.27
C LEU A 133 -24.60 -37.49 5.19
N SER A 134 -25.48 -38.43 4.88
CA SER A 134 -26.67 -38.20 4.02
C SER A 134 -27.91 -37.74 4.78
N ASN A 135 -27.88 -37.64 6.13
CA ASN A 135 -29.05 -37.32 6.96
C ASN A 135 -28.79 -36.12 7.90
N PRO A 136 -29.24 -34.91 7.54
CA PRO A 136 -28.97 -33.69 8.31
C PRO A 136 -29.53 -33.71 9.73
N THR A 137 -30.71 -34.29 9.93
CA THR A 137 -31.48 -34.21 11.18
C THR A 137 -30.85 -34.99 12.35
N GLY A 138 -29.94 -35.93 12.05
CA GLY A 138 -29.23 -36.72 13.06
C GLY A 138 -27.79 -36.27 13.32
N ALA A 139 -27.27 -35.31 12.54
CA ALA A 139 -25.84 -35.03 12.47
C ALA A 139 -25.24 -34.58 13.82
N GLU A 140 -25.90 -33.66 14.52
CA GLU A 140 -25.45 -33.17 15.84
C GLU A 140 -25.41 -34.30 16.89
N ALA A 141 -26.46 -35.11 16.96
CA ALA A 141 -26.55 -36.23 17.90
C ALA A 141 -25.47 -37.29 17.61
N ASN A 142 -25.19 -37.56 16.33
CA ASN A 142 -24.15 -38.51 15.93
C ASN A 142 -22.75 -37.95 16.17
N LYS A 143 -22.51 -36.65 15.96
CA LYS A 143 -21.26 -35.98 16.36
C LYS A 143 -21.02 -36.20 17.85
N LYS A 144 -22.03 -35.94 18.69
CA LYS A 144 -21.93 -36.13 20.15
C LYS A 144 -21.57 -37.57 20.51
N LYS A 145 -22.24 -38.56 19.93
CA LYS A 145 -21.91 -39.99 20.15
C LYS A 145 -20.47 -40.32 19.75
N LEU A 146 -20.01 -39.82 18.60
CA LEU A 146 -18.64 -40.04 18.14
C LEU A 146 -17.61 -39.40 19.08
N VAL A 147 -17.88 -38.19 19.58
CA VAL A 147 -17.06 -37.52 20.61
C VAL A 147 -16.98 -38.38 21.88
N GLU A 148 -18.10 -38.91 22.35
CA GLU A 148 -18.17 -39.78 23.52
C GLU A 148 -17.34 -41.06 23.32
N GLU A 149 -17.39 -41.69 22.15
CA GLU A 149 -16.61 -42.89 21.84
C GLU A 149 -15.10 -42.60 21.68
N ILE A 150 -14.73 -41.45 21.10
CA ILE A 150 -13.33 -40.99 21.09
C ILE A 150 -12.81 -40.83 22.51
N GLN A 151 -13.61 -40.22 23.40
CA GLN A 151 -13.22 -40.04 24.79
C GLN A 151 -13.08 -41.39 25.51
N LYS A 152 -14.03 -42.31 25.34
CA LYS A 152 -13.95 -43.67 25.88
C LYS A 152 -12.71 -44.42 25.39
N PHE A 153 -12.33 -44.25 24.12
CA PHE A 153 -11.11 -44.82 23.58
C PHE A 153 -9.86 -44.30 24.32
N TYR A 154 -9.75 -42.98 24.51
CA TYR A 154 -8.63 -42.39 25.24
C TYR A 154 -8.60 -42.76 26.72
N ASP A 155 -9.76 -42.91 27.36
CA ASP A 155 -9.90 -43.31 28.76
C ASP A 155 -9.71 -44.83 28.97
N SER A 156 -9.67 -45.63 27.89
CA SER A 156 -9.48 -47.07 27.99
C SER A 156 -8.07 -47.43 28.50
N PRO A 157 -7.91 -48.51 29.28
CA PRO A 157 -6.61 -48.94 29.76
C PRO A 157 -5.70 -49.33 28.59
N ASP A 158 -4.39 -49.21 28.79
CA ASP A 158 -3.43 -49.79 27.86
C ASP A 158 -3.54 -51.33 27.88
N GLU A 159 -3.45 -51.93 26.70
CA GLU A 159 -3.38 -53.37 26.49
C GLU A 159 -2.18 -53.92 27.28
N PRO A 160 -2.38 -54.93 28.15
CA PRO A 160 -1.32 -55.39 29.03
C PRO A 160 -0.17 -55.94 28.18
N LYS A 161 1.00 -55.29 28.26
CA LYS A 161 2.24 -55.88 27.76
C LYS A 161 2.51 -57.12 28.60
N ILE A 162 2.56 -58.29 27.96
CA ILE A 162 3.10 -59.50 28.59
C ILE A 162 4.58 -59.22 28.89
N ALA A 163 4.83 -58.72 30.10
CA ALA A 163 6.14 -58.77 30.74
C ALA A 163 6.08 -59.90 31.75
N THR A 164 7.00 -60.84 31.57
CA THR A 164 7.29 -61.95 32.46
C THR A 164 7.38 -61.49 33.92
N ASN A 165 6.75 -62.27 34.80
CA ASN A 165 6.76 -62.17 36.27
C ASN A 165 8.04 -61.58 36.87
N ILE A 166 7.92 -60.53 37.68
CA ILE A 166 8.57 -60.46 39.00
C ILE A 166 7.58 -59.84 40.01
N VAL A 167 7.23 -60.66 41.00
CA VAL A 167 6.58 -60.27 42.25
C VAL A 167 7.58 -59.51 43.11
N SER A 168 7.19 -58.37 43.68
CA SER A 168 7.55 -58.07 45.07
C SER A 168 6.53 -57.13 45.69
N ALA A 169 5.88 -57.65 46.73
CA ALA A 169 4.95 -56.96 47.60
C ALA A 169 5.63 -55.77 48.32
N LYS A 170 4.97 -54.61 48.31
CA LYS A 170 4.96 -53.70 49.47
C LYS A 170 3.81 -52.71 49.35
N ALA A 171 2.67 -53.12 49.87
CA ALA A 171 1.66 -52.19 50.32
C ALA A 171 2.06 -51.67 51.72
N ILE A 172 1.64 -50.44 52.03
CA ILE A 172 1.22 -49.95 53.37
C ILE A 172 2.28 -49.19 54.24
N ILE A 173 1.88 -47.95 54.61
CA ILE A 173 2.33 -47.01 55.70
C ILE A 173 3.63 -46.20 55.39
N THR A 174 3.65 -44.85 55.44
CA THR A 174 3.40 -43.99 56.63
C THR A 174 2.96 -42.54 56.33
N THR A 175 2.21 -42.04 57.30
CA THR A 175 1.61 -40.73 57.63
C THR A 175 2.61 -39.58 57.88
N PHE A 176 2.15 -38.34 57.66
CA PHE A 176 2.52 -37.01 58.23
C PHE A 176 3.96 -36.69 58.70
N SER A 177 4.49 -35.54 58.24
CA SER A 177 5.30 -34.61 59.06
C SER A 177 5.45 -33.21 58.42
N ASP A 178 4.68 -32.26 58.95
CA ASP A 178 5.01 -30.91 59.45
C ASP A 178 5.68 -29.81 58.59
N LEU A 179 4.89 -28.74 58.40
CA LEU A 179 5.08 -27.37 58.92
C LEU A 179 6.53 -26.83 59.09
N SER A 180 6.86 -25.75 58.38
CA SER A 180 6.94 -24.39 58.97
C SER A 180 7.39 -23.36 57.93
N SER A 181 6.72 -22.19 57.90
CA SER A 181 7.32 -20.91 58.28
C SER A 181 6.33 -19.76 58.01
N GLU A 182 6.05 -19.01 59.06
CA GLU A 182 5.34 -17.73 59.07
C GLU A 182 5.96 -16.70 58.13
N GLN A 183 5.12 -15.96 57.41
CA GLN A 183 5.34 -14.52 57.20
C GLN A 183 3.99 -13.79 57.25
N ILE A 184 3.87 -12.89 58.22
CA ILE A 184 2.77 -11.95 58.39
C ILE A 184 3.00 -10.79 57.42
N SER A 185 2.12 -10.66 56.43
CA SER A 185 1.79 -9.40 55.75
C SER A 185 0.47 -9.60 54.99
N THR A 186 -0.62 -9.09 55.58
CA THR A 186 -1.98 -9.01 55.00
C THR A 186 -2.44 -10.23 54.18
N ARG A 187 -2.58 -11.40 54.80
CA ARG A 187 -3.18 -12.57 54.12
C ARG A 187 -4.70 -12.45 54.08
N SER A 188 -5.24 -12.40 52.85
CA SER A 188 -6.61 -12.77 52.54
C SER A 188 -6.95 -14.12 53.19
N SER A 189 -8.16 -14.32 53.72
CA SER A 189 -8.58 -15.64 54.22
C SER A 189 -8.58 -16.64 53.06
N ASN A 190 -8.41 -17.94 53.35
CA ASN A 190 -8.49 -19.00 52.35
C ASN A 190 -9.87 -18.98 51.66
N LEU A 191 -10.93 -18.60 52.38
CA LEU A 191 -12.27 -18.35 51.80
C LEU A 191 -12.28 -17.20 50.79
N GLU A 192 -11.61 -16.08 51.08
CA GLU A 192 -11.52 -14.95 50.13
C GLU A 192 -10.65 -15.29 48.91
N GLU A 193 -9.55 -16.02 49.09
CA GLU A 193 -8.75 -16.52 47.98
C GLU A 193 -9.51 -17.52 47.11
N LEU A 194 -10.33 -18.38 47.72
CA LEU A 194 -11.22 -19.31 47.00
C LEU A 194 -12.28 -18.56 46.19
N LYS A 195 -12.86 -17.47 46.72
CA LYS A 195 -13.79 -16.61 45.96
C LYS A 195 -13.13 -16.01 44.72
N ILE A 196 -11.89 -15.53 44.83
CA ILE A 196 -11.13 -15.00 43.69
C ILE A 196 -10.88 -16.10 42.64
N SER A 197 -10.52 -17.32 43.06
CA SER A 197 -10.38 -18.48 42.16
C SER A 197 -11.71 -18.88 41.51
N ILE A 198 -12.85 -18.82 42.23
CA ILE A 198 -14.19 -19.05 41.67
C ILE A 198 -14.49 -18.03 40.57
N THR A 199 -14.31 -16.73 40.83
CA THR A 199 -14.49 -15.70 39.80
C THR A 199 -13.57 -15.90 38.60
N THR A 200 -12.31 -16.29 38.84
CA THR A 200 -11.34 -16.60 37.78
C THR A 200 -11.79 -17.81 36.95
N ALA A 201 -12.31 -18.86 37.59
CA ALA A 201 -12.81 -20.05 36.93
C ALA A 201 -14.09 -19.80 36.12
N GLU A 202 -15.03 -19.02 36.67
CA GLU A 202 -16.22 -18.56 35.94
C GLU A 202 -15.84 -17.72 34.72
N GLN A 203 -14.81 -16.86 34.86
CA GLN A 203 -14.29 -16.08 33.74
C GLN A 203 -13.60 -16.97 32.71
N ALA A 204 -12.80 -17.95 33.14
CA ALA A 204 -12.21 -18.93 32.24
C ALA A 204 -13.29 -19.69 31.45
N LEU A 205 -14.34 -20.16 32.12
CA LEU A 205 -15.47 -20.84 31.49
C LEU A 205 -16.20 -19.96 30.47
N LYS A 206 -16.38 -18.65 30.78
CA LYS A 206 -16.94 -17.65 29.86
C LYS A 206 -16.07 -17.38 28.64
N VAL A 207 -14.74 -17.43 28.78
CA VAL A 207 -13.80 -17.16 27.70
C VAL A 207 -13.55 -18.44 26.86
N GLY A 208 -13.61 -19.62 27.46
CA GLY A 208 -13.34 -20.92 26.82
C GLY A 208 -14.55 -21.53 26.11
N VAL A 209 -15.24 -20.77 25.27
CA VAL A 209 -16.51 -21.20 24.65
C VAL A 209 -16.29 -22.21 23.54
N ASN A 210 -15.14 -22.16 22.90
CA ASN A 210 -14.77 -23.18 21.94
C ASN A 210 -14.19 -24.42 22.65
N LYS A 211 -13.99 -24.42 23.99
CA LYS A 211 -13.53 -25.65 24.67
C LYS A 211 -14.56 -26.77 24.50
N PRO A 212 -14.12 -28.02 24.36
CA PRO A 212 -15.00 -29.18 24.31
C PRO A 212 -16.00 -29.17 25.46
N GLN A 213 -17.24 -29.60 25.18
CA GLN A 213 -18.29 -29.61 26.20
C GLN A 213 -17.90 -30.46 27.43
N SER A 214 -17.09 -31.52 27.23
CA SER A 214 -16.51 -32.31 28.31
C SER A 214 -15.63 -31.47 29.24
N ALA A 215 -14.74 -30.64 28.70
CA ALA A 215 -13.88 -29.75 29.47
C ALA A 215 -14.69 -28.69 30.24
N LYS A 216 -15.73 -28.12 29.60
CA LYS A 216 -16.65 -27.19 30.26
C LYS A 216 -17.40 -27.84 31.42
N ASN A 217 -17.90 -29.06 31.23
CA ASN A 217 -18.60 -29.81 32.27
C ASN A 217 -17.67 -30.10 33.46
N ILE A 218 -16.41 -30.44 33.20
CA ILE A 218 -15.40 -30.68 34.24
C ILE A 218 -15.13 -29.40 35.05
N LEU A 219 -14.91 -28.27 34.37
CA LEU A 219 -14.68 -26.99 35.05
C LEU A 219 -15.91 -26.52 35.83
N GLN A 220 -17.12 -26.65 35.25
CA GLN A 220 -18.36 -26.31 35.95
C GLN A 220 -18.55 -27.16 37.21
N ALA A 221 -18.31 -28.48 37.13
CA ALA A 221 -18.38 -29.35 38.30
C ALA A 221 -17.35 -28.99 39.38
N ALA A 222 -16.18 -28.48 39.00
CA ALA A 222 -15.18 -27.98 39.95
C ALA A 222 -15.62 -26.65 40.61
N ILE A 223 -16.24 -25.74 39.84
CA ILE A 223 -16.84 -24.50 40.34
C ILE A 223 -17.95 -24.82 41.35
N ASP A 224 -18.88 -25.71 41.00
CA ASP A 224 -20.00 -26.10 41.88
C ASP A 224 -19.50 -26.69 43.21
N LYS A 225 -18.45 -27.52 43.16
CA LYS A 225 -17.80 -28.07 44.35
C LYS A 225 -17.11 -26.99 45.19
N ALA A 226 -16.49 -25.99 44.56
CA ALA A 226 -15.82 -24.89 45.25
C ALA A 226 -16.83 -23.95 45.95
N ILE A 227 -17.97 -23.66 45.30
CA ILE A 227 -19.06 -22.84 45.86
C ILE A 227 -19.67 -23.49 47.11
N ALA A 228 -19.73 -24.83 47.15
CA ALA A 228 -20.27 -25.57 48.28
C ALA A 228 -19.40 -25.54 49.55
N VAL A 229 -18.17 -24.99 49.50
CA VAL A 229 -17.25 -24.95 50.66
C VAL A 229 -17.55 -23.74 51.55
N ALA A 230 -18.01 -24.01 52.78
CA ALA A 230 -18.31 -22.99 53.79
C ALA A 230 -17.24 -22.88 54.89
N GLU A 231 -16.31 -23.83 54.98
CA GLU A 231 -15.34 -23.92 56.07
C GLU A 231 -13.91 -23.57 55.65
N GLU A 232 -13.23 -22.79 56.49
CA GLU A 232 -11.87 -22.28 56.25
C GLU A 232 -10.82 -23.39 56.12
N ALA A 233 -10.99 -24.50 56.85
CA ALA A 233 -10.09 -25.65 56.80
C ALA A 233 -10.14 -26.40 55.46
N SER A 234 -11.26 -26.33 54.75
CA SER A 234 -11.47 -27.03 53.47
C SER A 234 -11.22 -26.13 52.25
N ALA A 235 -11.22 -24.80 52.44
CA ALA A 235 -11.11 -23.81 51.37
C ALA A 235 -9.82 -23.93 50.57
N GLN A 236 -8.67 -24.18 51.22
CA GLN A 236 -7.38 -24.30 50.54
C GLN A 236 -7.30 -25.53 49.62
N GLY A 237 -7.89 -26.66 50.04
CA GLY A 237 -7.95 -27.88 49.23
C GLY A 237 -8.85 -27.73 48.01
N ALA A 238 -10.03 -27.11 48.19
CA ALA A 238 -10.95 -26.81 47.10
C ALA A 238 -10.35 -25.81 46.10
N LYS A 239 -9.64 -24.78 46.59
CA LYS A 239 -8.91 -23.83 45.76
C LYS A 239 -7.91 -24.54 44.84
N LYS A 240 -7.09 -25.45 45.38
CA LYS A 240 -6.09 -26.19 44.60
C LYS A 240 -6.74 -27.04 43.50
N ILE A 241 -7.86 -27.69 43.80
CA ILE A 241 -8.61 -28.49 42.81
C ILE A 241 -9.19 -27.59 41.72
N LEU A 242 -9.79 -26.46 42.10
CA LEU A 242 -10.37 -25.51 41.16
C LEU A 242 -9.30 -24.86 40.26
N ASP A 243 -8.19 -24.40 40.84
CA ASP A 243 -7.08 -23.81 40.08
C ASP A 243 -6.50 -24.82 39.09
N GLN A 244 -6.35 -26.09 39.49
CA GLN A 244 -5.92 -27.15 38.58
C GLN A 244 -6.95 -27.39 37.47
N ALA A 245 -8.25 -27.41 37.78
CA ALA A 245 -9.30 -27.54 36.78
C ALA A 245 -9.30 -26.36 35.78
N VAL A 246 -8.99 -25.13 36.22
CA VAL A 246 -8.80 -23.96 35.35
C VAL A 246 -7.59 -24.13 34.44
N VAL A 247 -6.46 -24.60 34.98
CA VAL A 247 -5.25 -24.89 34.17
C VAL A 247 -5.54 -25.95 33.13
N ASP A 248 -6.16 -27.06 33.53
CA ASP A 248 -6.51 -28.17 32.64
C ASP A 248 -7.47 -27.68 31.55
N PHE A 249 -8.51 -26.94 31.93
CA PHE A 249 -9.47 -26.34 31.00
C PHE A 249 -8.79 -25.41 29.98
N ASN A 250 -7.87 -24.56 30.42
CA ASN A 250 -7.12 -23.66 29.54
C ASN A 250 -6.19 -24.42 28.58
N ASN A 251 -5.65 -25.56 29.01
CA ASN A 251 -4.78 -26.43 28.23
C ASN A 251 -5.54 -27.30 27.22
N VAL A 252 -6.84 -27.53 27.39
CA VAL A 252 -7.64 -28.24 26.37
C VAL A 252 -7.71 -27.40 25.09
N LYS A 253 -7.44 -28.00 23.93
CA LYS A 253 -7.55 -27.30 22.64
C LYS A 253 -9.01 -26.92 22.37
N ASP A 254 -9.24 -25.73 21.85
CA ASP A 254 -10.55 -25.30 21.35
C ASP A 254 -11.04 -26.24 20.24
N GLU A 255 -12.31 -26.65 20.28
CA GLU A 255 -13.02 -27.26 19.16
C GLU A 255 -13.03 -26.30 17.97
N GLU A 256 -12.79 -26.84 16.77
CA GLU A 256 -13.10 -26.12 15.55
C GLU A 256 -14.59 -25.80 15.53
N ASN A 257 -14.90 -24.54 15.28
CA ASN A 257 -16.26 -24.02 15.12
C ASN A 257 -16.50 -23.49 13.69
N THR A 258 -15.54 -23.78 12.81
CA THR A 258 -15.49 -23.33 11.41
C THR A 258 -15.19 -24.54 10.55
N PHE A 259 -16.04 -24.84 9.58
CA PHE A 259 -15.92 -26.05 8.79
C PHE A 259 -16.05 -25.76 7.30
N ASN A 260 -15.24 -26.42 6.48
CA ASN A 260 -15.47 -26.47 5.04
C ASN A 260 -16.74 -27.31 4.79
N PHE A 261 -17.69 -26.78 4.01
CA PHE A 261 -19.00 -27.42 3.85
C PHE A 261 -19.38 -27.77 2.41
N PHE A 262 -18.73 -27.16 1.41
CA PHE A 262 -19.22 -27.26 0.03
C PHE A 262 -19.18 -28.68 -0.54
N SER A 263 -18.13 -29.45 -0.23
CA SER A 263 -17.95 -30.82 -0.72
C SER A 263 -18.98 -31.82 -0.21
N ILE A 264 -19.69 -31.50 0.89
CA ILE A 264 -20.69 -32.39 1.50
C ILE A 264 -22.13 -31.99 1.14
N LEU A 265 -22.32 -30.90 0.40
CA LEU A 265 -23.65 -30.47 -0.05
C LEU A 265 -24.16 -31.37 -1.18
N THR A 266 -25.47 -31.59 -1.17
CA THR A 266 -26.18 -32.19 -2.31
C THR A 266 -26.09 -31.28 -3.54
N GLU A 267 -26.27 -31.83 -4.75
CA GLU A 267 -26.26 -31.05 -6.00
C GLU A 267 -27.28 -29.90 -5.99
N GLY A 268 -28.48 -30.15 -5.43
CA GLY A 268 -29.50 -29.12 -5.25
C GLY A 268 -29.04 -27.98 -4.34
N ASN A 269 -28.45 -28.31 -3.17
CA ASN A 269 -27.92 -27.31 -2.25
C ASN A 269 -26.70 -26.56 -2.81
N ASN A 270 -25.87 -27.23 -3.60
CA ASN A 270 -24.75 -26.60 -4.31
C ASN A 270 -25.25 -25.54 -5.32
N THR A 271 -26.28 -25.89 -6.09
CA THR A 271 -26.89 -24.99 -7.07
C THR A 271 -27.56 -23.80 -6.38
N ALA A 272 -28.34 -24.06 -5.33
CA ALA A 272 -28.98 -23.02 -4.53
C ALA A 272 -27.95 -22.07 -3.91
N PHE A 273 -26.87 -22.60 -3.31
CA PHE A 273 -25.82 -21.78 -2.72
C PHE A 273 -25.17 -20.85 -3.76
N ARG A 274 -24.79 -21.38 -4.93
CA ARG A 274 -24.19 -20.58 -6.01
C ARG A 274 -25.12 -19.47 -6.49
N ASN A 275 -26.38 -19.79 -6.78
CA ASN A 275 -27.36 -18.81 -7.26
C ASN A 275 -27.63 -17.72 -6.21
N ASN A 276 -27.74 -18.08 -4.93
CA ASN A 276 -27.95 -17.12 -3.87
C ASN A 276 -26.75 -16.18 -3.71
N ILE A 277 -25.52 -16.70 -3.83
CA ILE A 277 -24.30 -15.88 -3.81
C ILE A 277 -24.27 -14.88 -4.97
N GLU A 278 -24.58 -15.33 -6.19
CA GLU A 278 -24.65 -14.47 -7.37
C GLU A 278 -25.69 -13.35 -7.21
N ASN A 279 -26.89 -13.69 -6.72
CA ASN A 279 -27.96 -12.72 -6.52
C ASN A 279 -27.63 -11.71 -5.40
N LEU A 280 -27.06 -12.18 -4.30
CA LEU A 280 -26.73 -11.35 -3.14
C LEU A 280 -25.61 -10.35 -3.48
N LEU A 281 -24.51 -10.85 -4.06
CA LEU A 281 -23.29 -10.06 -4.27
C LEU A 281 -23.29 -9.33 -5.62
N ASP A 282 -24.08 -9.78 -6.59
CA ASP A 282 -24.24 -9.17 -7.91
C ASP A 282 -22.88 -8.91 -8.63
N PRO A 283 -21.99 -9.91 -8.70
CA PRO A 283 -20.62 -9.71 -9.17
C PRO A 283 -20.57 -9.27 -10.65
N ILE A 284 -21.52 -9.70 -11.48
CA ILE A 284 -21.58 -9.38 -12.91
C ILE A 284 -21.74 -7.86 -13.12
N THR A 285 -22.72 -7.24 -12.44
CA THR A 285 -22.95 -5.79 -12.56
C THR A 285 -21.76 -5.02 -12.01
N LYS A 286 -21.19 -5.47 -10.88
CA LYS A 286 -20.02 -4.82 -10.28
C LYS A 286 -18.81 -4.87 -11.20
N MET A 287 -18.55 -6.00 -11.86
CA MET A 287 -17.49 -6.12 -12.86
C MET A 287 -17.72 -5.22 -14.07
N LYS A 288 -18.97 -5.05 -14.53
CA LYS A 288 -19.31 -4.09 -15.60
C LYS A 288 -18.99 -2.65 -15.18
N THR A 289 -19.31 -2.27 -13.95
CA THR A 289 -18.98 -0.94 -13.40
C THR A 289 -17.48 -0.74 -13.32
N LEU A 290 -16.72 -1.71 -12.79
CA LEU A 290 -15.25 -1.67 -12.73
C LEU A 290 -14.63 -1.48 -14.12
N LYS A 291 -15.04 -2.30 -15.11
CA LYS A 291 -14.55 -2.21 -16.50
C LYS A 291 -14.80 -0.82 -17.09
N SER A 292 -15.94 -0.20 -16.74
CA SER A 292 -16.30 1.14 -17.22
C SER A 292 -15.56 2.27 -16.49
N ALA A 293 -15.14 2.04 -15.23
CA ALA A 293 -14.42 3.01 -14.43
C ALA A 293 -12.94 3.15 -14.83
N ILE A 294 -12.36 2.16 -15.51
CA ILE A 294 -10.98 2.18 -16.02
C ILE A 294 -10.96 2.67 -17.46
N SER A 295 -10.21 3.75 -17.71
CA SER A 295 -10.17 4.38 -19.03
C SER A 295 -9.36 3.55 -20.04
N MET A 296 -10.04 2.79 -20.91
CA MET A 296 -9.40 2.06 -22.01
C MET A 296 -8.59 2.96 -22.96
N GLN A 297 -9.02 4.21 -23.16
CA GLN A 297 -8.28 5.18 -23.96
C GLN A 297 -6.96 5.58 -23.29
N THR A 298 -6.95 5.75 -21.96
CA THR A 298 -5.72 6.11 -21.21
C THR A 298 -4.70 4.97 -21.29
N TYR A 299 -5.17 3.73 -21.25
CA TYR A 299 -4.33 2.53 -21.18
C TYR A 299 -4.24 1.75 -22.49
N GLN A 300 -4.59 2.37 -23.63
CA GLN A 300 -4.69 1.67 -24.92
C GLN A 300 -3.40 0.94 -25.32
N ILE A 301 -2.23 1.49 -24.97
CA ILE A 301 -0.92 0.89 -25.26
C ILE A 301 -0.79 -0.48 -24.61
N ILE A 302 -1.18 -0.59 -23.33
CA ILE A 302 -0.93 -1.77 -22.50
C ILE A 302 -2.14 -2.70 -22.40
N LEU A 303 -3.36 -2.18 -22.64
CA LEU A 303 -4.60 -2.96 -22.60
C LEU A 303 -5.23 -3.24 -23.98
N GLY A 304 -4.81 -2.52 -25.02
CA GLY A 304 -5.52 -2.50 -26.32
C GLY A 304 -5.68 -3.87 -26.98
N LYS A 305 -4.68 -4.75 -26.86
CA LYS A 305 -4.73 -6.12 -27.41
C LYS A 305 -5.82 -7.00 -26.76
N PHE A 306 -6.25 -6.66 -25.54
CA PHE A 306 -7.23 -7.45 -24.78
C PHE A 306 -8.66 -6.92 -24.89
N GLN A 307 -8.86 -5.67 -25.36
CA GLN A 307 -10.16 -5.02 -25.41
C GLN A 307 -10.93 -5.17 -24.09
N ASN A 308 -12.18 -5.64 -24.09
CA ASN A 308 -12.99 -5.86 -22.89
C ASN A 308 -12.57 -7.08 -22.05
N ASN A 309 -11.68 -7.93 -22.56
CA ASN A 309 -11.19 -9.14 -21.90
C ASN A 309 -9.88 -8.89 -21.14
N TRP A 310 -9.52 -7.62 -20.90
CA TRP A 310 -8.35 -7.25 -20.12
C TRP A 310 -8.45 -7.70 -18.65
N ILE A 311 -9.66 -7.94 -18.15
CA ILE A 311 -9.93 -8.47 -16.81
C ILE A 311 -10.99 -9.58 -16.87
N GLU A 312 -10.69 -10.69 -16.21
CA GLU A 312 -11.60 -11.84 -16.05
C GLU A 312 -12.72 -11.51 -15.06
N ASP A 313 -13.87 -12.18 -15.19
CA ASP A 313 -14.96 -12.04 -14.21
C ASP A 313 -14.57 -12.67 -12.86
N ILE A 314 -15.33 -12.34 -11.82
CA ILE A 314 -15.08 -12.82 -10.45
C ILE A 314 -15.32 -14.32 -10.39
N LYS A 315 -14.37 -15.03 -9.78
CA LYS A 315 -14.45 -16.46 -9.46
C LYS A 315 -14.47 -16.64 -7.95
N PHE A 316 -15.54 -17.21 -7.42
CA PHE A 316 -15.63 -17.59 -6.02
C PHE A 316 -15.03 -18.97 -5.77
N ASP A 317 -14.30 -19.11 -4.67
CA ASP A 317 -13.71 -20.37 -4.21
C ASP A 317 -14.70 -21.12 -3.33
N TYR A 318 -15.70 -21.72 -3.98
CA TYR A 318 -16.72 -22.48 -3.29
C TYR A 318 -16.17 -23.70 -2.55
N GLN A 319 -15.13 -24.36 -3.08
CA GLN A 319 -14.60 -25.59 -2.49
C GLN A 319 -13.99 -25.36 -1.10
N ASN A 320 -13.40 -24.18 -0.89
CA ASN A 320 -12.87 -23.76 0.40
C ASN A 320 -13.85 -22.87 1.19
N ALA A 321 -15.14 -22.84 0.82
CA ALA A 321 -16.15 -22.09 1.55
C ALA A 321 -16.34 -22.67 2.96
N GLN A 322 -16.33 -21.78 3.95
CA GLN A 322 -16.41 -22.14 5.36
C GLN A 322 -17.70 -21.66 5.99
N ILE A 323 -18.27 -22.45 6.89
CA ILE A 323 -19.44 -22.09 7.70
C ILE A 323 -19.10 -22.10 9.18
N GLN A 324 -19.63 -21.11 9.89
CA GLN A 324 -19.72 -21.08 11.35
C GLN A 324 -21.17 -20.84 11.73
N TYR A 325 -21.63 -21.45 12.82
CA TYR A 325 -22.99 -21.29 13.30
C TYR A 325 -23.00 -21.28 14.83
N VAL A 326 -23.70 -20.31 15.42
CA VAL A 326 -23.83 -20.15 16.86
C VAL A 326 -25.31 -19.96 17.20
N ASN A 327 -25.84 -20.86 18.01
CA ASN A 327 -27.09 -20.64 18.73
C ASN A 327 -26.81 -19.94 20.06
N ASN A 328 -27.70 -19.03 20.47
CA ASN A 328 -27.64 -18.28 21.72
C ASN A 328 -26.33 -17.50 21.88
N PRO A 329 -26.06 -16.50 20.99
CA PRO A 329 -24.91 -15.61 21.09
C PRO A 329 -24.94 -14.70 22.33
N THR A 330 -26.03 -14.75 23.12
CA THR A 330 -26.22 -13.95 24.34
C THR A 330 -26.21 -14.82 25.60
N LEU A 331 -26.04 -14.20 26.77
CA LEU A 331 -26.14 -14.86 28.07
C LEU A 331 -27.60 -15.02 28.56
N ARG A 332 -28.60 -14.65 27.75
CA ARG A 332 -30.04 -14.72 28.09
C ARG A 332 -30.75 -15.74 27.19
N ALA A 333 -31.85 -16.30 27.67
CA ALA A 333 -32.59 -17.40 27.07
C ALA A 333 -33.31 -17.09 25.73
N GLU A 334 -33.09 -15.91 25.13
CA GLU A 334 -33.67 -15.60 23.82
C GLU A 334 -32.82 -16.25 22.71
N GLU A 335 -33.44 -17.17 21.97
CA GLU A 335 -32.80 -18.03 20.96
C GLU A 335 -32.38 -17.31 19.67
N LYS A 336 -31.52 -16.29 19.80
CA LYS A 336 -30.89 -15.67 18.63
C LYS A 336 -29.85 -16.61 18.03
N PHE A 337 -29.59 -16.49 16.73
CA PHE A 337 -28.47 -17.18 16.08
C PHE A 337 -27.60 -16.22 15.28
N ILE A 338 -26.34 -16.60 15.09
CA ILE A 338 -25.45 -15.98 14.12
C ILE A 338 -24.87 -17.09 13.26
N ALA A 339 -24.93 -16.92 11.95
CA ALA A 339 -24.24 -17.74 10.99
C ALA A 339 -23.27 -16.89 10.18
N ASN A 340 -22.07 -17.42 9.94
CA ASN A 340 -21.07 -16.79 9.10
C ASN A 340 -20.65 -17.75 7.99
N ILE A 341 -20.78 -17.32 6.73
CA ILE A 341 -20.21 -18.02 5.58
C ILE A 341 -19.02 -17.23 5.07
N THR A 342 -17.82 -17.83 5.09
CA THR A 342 -16.61 -17.21 4.54
C THR A 342 -16.34 -17.77 3.16
N LEU A 343 -16.15 -16.88 2.19
CA LEU A 343 -15.92 -17.20 0.79
C LEU A 343 -14.79 -16.33 0.25
N ASP A 344 -13.77 -16.97 -0.30
CA ASP A 344 -12.72 -16.27 -1.04
C ASP A 344 -13.17 -16.04 -2.49
N TYR A 345 -12.74 -14.93 -3.08
CA TYR A 345 -13.01 -14.60 -4.47
C TYR A 345 -11.77 -14.03 -5.13
N SER A 346 -11.67 -14.23 -6.44
CA SER A 346 -10.54 -13.75 -7.23
C SER A 346 -10.96 -13.31 -8.63
N SER A 347 -10.13 -12.46 -9.21
CA SER A 347 -10.15 -12.13 -10.63
C SER A 347 -8.69 -11.98 -11.07
N LYS A 348 -8.48 -11.89 -12.38
CA LYS A 348 -7.18 -11.75 -12.99
C LYS A 348 -7.27 -10.75 -14.12
N TYR A 349 -6.40 -9.75 -14.10
CA TYR A 349 -6.27 -8.82 -15.22
C TYR A 349 -4.92 -8.96 -15.90
N LYS A 350 -4.87 -8.56 -17.17
CA LYS A 350 -3.74 -8.71 -18.06
C LYS A 350 -3.37 -7.37 -18.68
N TYR A 351 -2.08 -7.16 -18.88
CA TYR A 351 -1.54 -6.01 -19.60
C TYR A 351 -0.26 -6.44 -20.34
N ASN A 352 0.12 -5.71 -21.38
CA ASN A 352 1.44 -5.88 -22.00
C ASN A 352 2.46 -5.02 -21.28
N ASP A 353 3.60 -5.62 -20.92
CA ASP A 353 4.72 -4.87 -20.36
C ASP A 353 5.50 -4.08 -21.43
N ALA A 354 6.58 -3.44 -21.00
CA ALA A 354 7.46 -2.68 -21.87
C ALA A 354 8.19 -3.52 -22.94
N GLU A 355 8.19 -4.84 -22.83
CA GLU A 355 8.75 -5.80 -23.79
C GLU A 355 7.65 -6.48 -24.62
N ASP A 356 6.43 -5.92 -24.61
CA ASP A 356 5.24 -6.49 -25.26
C ASP A 356 4.81 -7.87 -24.70
N ALA A 357 5.37 -8.31 -23.57
CA ALA A 357 5.01 -9.57 -22.96
C ALA A 357 3.73 -9.44 -22.13
N VAL A 358 2.85 -10.43 -22.24
CA VAL A 358 1.59 -10.46 -21.50
C VAL A 358 1.88 -10.76 -20.03
N GLN A 359 1.66 -9.77 -19.18
CA GLN A 359 1.68 -9.90 -17.75
C GLN A 359 0.28 -10.16 -17.22
N SER A 360 0.22 -10.83 -16.07
CA SER A 360 -1.03 -11.13 -15.39
C SER A 360 -0.93 -10.81 -13.91
N VAL A 361 -1.94 -10.13 -13.38
CA VAL A 361 -2.00 -9.75 -11.97
C VAL A 361 -3.29 -10.27 -11.37
N ASN A 362 -3.17 -10.95 -10.23
CA ASN A 362 -4.30 -11.49 -9.50
C ASN A 362 -4.89 -10.40 -8.59
N LEU A 363 -6.21 -10.30 -8.61
CA LEU A 363 -7.01 -9.58 -7.65
C LEU A 363 -7.71 -10.61 -6.78
N SER A 364 -7.71 -10.40 -5.47
CA SER A 364 -8.33 -11.34 -4.53
C SER A 364 -9.01 -10.60 -3.40
N GLY A 365 -10.06 -11.21 -2.87
CA GLY A 365 -10.68 -10.76 -1.63
C GLY A 365 -11.32 -11.92 -0.90
N LYS A 366 -11.73 -11.61 0.33
CA LYS A 366 -12.48 -12.49 1.21
C LYS A 366 -13.77 -11.78 1.58
N ILE A 367 -14.87 -12.49 1.53
CA ILE A 367 -16.17 -12.00 1.99
C ILE A 367 -16.74 -12.97 3.02
N ARG A 368 -17.33 -12.40 4.07
CA ARG A 368 -18.01 -13.06 5.17
C ARG A 368 -19.46 -12.64 5.09
N ILE A 369 -20.32 -13.59 4.77
CA ILE A 369 -21.77 -13.38 4.74
C ILE A 369 -22.29 -13.67 6.14
N ILE A 370 -22.93 -12.69 6.75
CA ILE A 370 -23.37 -12.71 8.14
C ILE A 370 -24.90 -12.76 8.14
N ILE A 371 -25.47 -13.80 8.74
CA ILE A 371 -26.91 -14.00 8.83
C ILE A 371 -27.30 -14.12 10.30
N SER A 372 -28.36 -13.42 10.71
CA SER A 372 -28.89 -13.48 12.07
C SER A 372 -30.39 -13.18 12.10
N ASP A 373 -31.08 -13.66 13.13
CA ASP A 373 -32.44 -13.25 13.51
C ASP A 373 -32.47 -12.09 14.53
N ASP A 374 -31.34 -11.42 14.73
CA ASP A 374 -31.25 -10.08 15.34
C ASP A 374 -31.06 -9.04 14.22
N GLN A 375 -32.15 -8.38 13.83
CA GLN A 375 -32.14 -7.36 12.78
C GLN A 375 -31.21 -6.19 13.14
N VAL A 376 -31.27 -5.72 14.39
CA VAL A 376 -30.49 -4.58 14.87
C VAL A 376 -28.99 -4.91 14.83
N PHE A 377 -28.61 -6.14 15.14
CA PHE A 377 -27.24 -6.62 14.97
C PHE A 377 -26.79 -6.49 13.51
N ILE A 378 -27.55 -7.04 12.56
CA ILE A 378 -27.22 -6.97 11.12
C ILE A 378 -27.13 -5.53 10.62
N GLU A 379 -28.11 -4.70 10.96
CA GLU A 379 -28.14 -3.28 10.58
C GLU A 379 -26.92 -2.54 11.12
N THR A 380 -26.55 -2.77 12.38
CA THR A 380 -25.38 -2.13 13.00
C THR A 380 -24.08 -2.58 12.32
N ILE A 381 -23.92 -3.87 12.03
CA ILE A 381 -22.74 -4.39 11.32
C ILE A 381 -22.65 -3.80 9.89
N ASN A 382 -23.77 -3.75 9.17
CA ASN A 382 -23.83 -3.14 7.85
C ASN A 382 -23.53 -1.63 7.89
N ASP A 383 -24.02 -0.94 8.92
CA ASP A 383 -23.75 0.49 9.13
C ASP A 383 -22.26 0.74 9.40
N VAL A 384 -21.59 -0.08 10.23
CA VAL A 384 -20.13 -0.01 10.40
C VAL A 384 -19.42 -0.12 9.06
N HIS A 385 -19.75 -1.14 8.25
CA HIS A 385 -19.09 -1.30 6.95
C HIS A 385 -19.35 -0.12 6.03
N LYS A 386 -20.58 0.40 6.00
CA LYS A 386 -21.02 1.44 5.08
C LYS A 386 -20.49 2.83 5.44
N THR A 387 -20.57 3.19 6.73
CA THR A 387 -20.49 4.60 7.14
C THR A 387 -19.21 4.94 7.90
N LEU A 388 -18.45 3.96 8.41
CA LEU A 388 -17.29 4.23 9.28
C LEU A 388 -16.24 5.14 8.64
N ALA A 389 -15.78 4.84 7.42
CA ALA A 389 -14.78 5.65 6.73
C ALA A 389 -15.29 7.09 6.50
N GLY A 390 -16.54 7.22 6.06
CA GLY A 390 -17.23 8.51 5.90
C GLY A 390 -17.34 9.28 7.21
N ASN A 391 -17.70 8.60 8.30
CA ASN A 391 -17.87 9.20 9.62
C ASN A 391 -16.53 9.70 10.19
N LEU A 392 -15.46 8.91 10.07
CA LEU A 392 -14.12 9.30 10.52
C LEU A 392 -13.61 10.52 9.74
N MET A 393 -13.78 10.52 8.41
CA MET A 393 -13.38 11.64 7.57
C MET A 393 -14.22 12.89 7.86
N LYS A 394 -15.55 12.77 7.88
CA LYS A 394 -16.49 13.89 8.09
C LYS A 394 -16.39 14.51 9.49
N SER A 395 -16.07 13.73 10.51
CA SER A 395 -15.91 14.24 11.88
C SER A 395 -14.55 14.90 12.14
N GLY A 396 -13.62 14.88 11.20
CA GLY A 396 -12.26 15.39 11.43
C GLY A 396 -11.45 14.50 12.39
N ASN A 397 -11.73 13.20 12.44
CA ASN A 397 -11.17 12.31 13.44
C ASN A 397 -9.62 12.21 13.34
N PRO A 398 -8.87 12.42 14.43
CA PRO A 398 -7.41 12.42 14.40
C PRO A 398 -6.77 11.07 14.03
N LEU A 399 -7.52 9.97 14.07
CA LEU A 399 -7.04 8.66 13.59
C LEU A 399 -6.81 8.63 12.08
N VAL A 400 -7.60 9.41 11.32
CA VAL A 400 -7.55 9.45 9.85
C VAL A 400 -7.08 10.80 9.30
N TRP A 401 -7.15 11.86 10.11
CA TRP A 401 -6.55 13.16 9.81
C TRP A 401 -5.18 13.26 10.48
N ILE A 402 -4.17 12.84 9.73
CA ILE A 402 -2.81 12.57 10.20
C ILE A 402 -1.90 13.74 9.80
N ASP A 403 -1.00 14.12 10.70
CA ASP A 403 0.07 15.10 10.43
C ASP A 403 1.46 14.50 10.77
N GLN A 404 2.51 15.31 10.63
CA GLN A 404 3.86 14.88 10.96
C GLN A 404 4.00 14.40 12.42
N ASN A 405 3.37 15.09 13.37
CA ASN A 405 3.44 14.72 14.78
C ASN A 405 2.78 13.37 15.04
N SER A 406 1.65 13.10 14.36
CA SER A 406 0.96 11.83 14.40
C SER A 406 1.88 10.69 13.91
N LEU A 407 2.61 10.89 12.81
CA LEU A 407 3.58 9.89 12.31
C LEU A 407 4.82 9.76 13.21
N LYS A 408 5.39 10.87 13.68
CA LYS A 408 6.57 10.89 14.57
C LYS A 408 6.36 10.15 15.88
N SER A 409 5.11 10.08 16.38
CA SER A 409 4.77 9.30 17.58
C SER A 409 5.12 7.82 17.46
N THR A 410 5.21 7.30 16.23
CA THR A 410 5.57 5.91 15.96
C THR A 410 6.87 5.80 15.15
N TYR A 411 7.20 6.75 14.29
CA TYR A 411 8.40 6.74 13.46
C TYR A 411 9.17 8.08 13.57
N PRO A 412 10.07 8.24 14.55
CA PRO A 412 10.70 9.55 14.85
C PRO A 412 11.54 10.16 13.72
N GLU A 413 12.07 9.33 12.82
CA GLU A 413 12.96 9.79 11.73
C GLU A 413 12.22 10.43 10.54
N ILE A 414 10.87 10.43 10.53
CA ILE A 414 10.10 10.98 9.41
C ILE A 414 10.27 12.50 9.32
N THR A 415 10.63 12.98 8.14
CA THR A 415 10.70 14.43 7.87
C THR A 415 9.42 14.95 7.22
N ASP A 416 9.25 16.26 7.26
CA ASP A 416 8.18 16.99 6.60
C ASP A 416 8.26 16.85 5.07
N ALA A 417 9.48 16.89 4.52
CA ALA A 417 9.73 16.64 3.09
C ALA A 417 9.35 15.21 2.67
N ASP A 418 9.54 14.22 3.54
CA ASP A 418 9.13 12.83 3.27
C ASP A 418 7.61 12.69 3.11
N ILE A 419 6.84 13.40 3.93
CA ILE A 419 5.37 13.44 3.85
C ILE A 419 4.91 14.10 2.55
N ILE A 420 5.53 15.23 2.22
CA ILE A 420 5.23 15.98 1.00
C ILE A 420 5.50 15.14 -0.27
N GLY A 421 6.67 14.50 -0.35
CA GLY A 421 7.01 13.66 -1.49
C GLY A 421 6.19 12.38 -1.57
N GLY A 422 5.90 11.80 -0.41
CA GLY A 422 4.88 10.78 -0.20
C GLY A 422 5.15 9.42 -0.81
N ASN A 423 6.25 9.19 -1.54
CA ASN A 423 6.47 7.93 -2.25
C ASN A 423 7.79 7.23 -1.89
N ASN A 424 8.56 7.80 -0.96
CA ASN A 424 9.82 7.21 -0.52
C ASN A 424 9.64 6.14 0.56
N ASN A 425 10.69 5.34 0.77
CA ASN A 425 10.66 4.21 1.70
C ASN A 425 10.43 4.65 3.15
N LYS A 426 10.97 5.81 3.55
CA LYS A 426 10.76 6.36 4.90
C LYS A 426 9.29 6.68 5.16
N TYR A 427 8.61 7.31 4.22
CA TYR A 427 7.19 7.60 4.32
C TYR A 427 6.35 6.32 4.41
N LYS A 428 6.61 5.34 3.52
CA LYS A 428 5.90 4.04 3.52
C LYS A 428 6.09 3.30 4.85
N ALA A 429 7.32 3.28 5.38
CA ALA A 429 7.63 2.68 6.67
C ALA A 429 6.93 3.40 7.83
N ALA A 430 6.90 4.74 7.82
CA ALA A 430 6.21 5.52 8.84
C ALA A 430 4.70 5.25 8.86
N LEU A 431 4.06 5.19 7.69
CA LEU A 431 2.64 4.82 7.58
C LEU A 431 2.37 3.39 8.05
N ALA A 432 3.16 2.42 7.60
CA ALA A 432 3.02 1.03 8.02
C ALA A 432 3.12 0.89 9.55
N LYS A 433 4.04 1.63 10.17
CA LYS A 433 4.20 1.66 11.63
C LYS A 433 3.04 2.36 12.34
N TYR A 434 2.55 3.47 11.79
CA TYR A 434 1.34 4.13 12.29
C TYR A 434 0.14 3.19 12.27
N TYR A 435 -0.04 2.39 11.21
CA TYR A 435 -1.13 1.44 11.15
C TYR A 435 -1.02 0.35 12.21
N LYS A 436 0.17 -0.22 12.35
CA LYS A 436 0.41 -1.28 13.32
C LYS A 436 0.20 -0.80 14.75
N ASP A 437 0.77 0.35 15.10
CA ASP A 437 0.89 0.75 16.50
C ASP A 437 -0.26 1.64 16.96
N LYS A 438 -0.90 2.39 16.03
CA LYS A 438 -1.97 3.36 16.38
C LYS A 438 -3.33 2.95 15.82
N LEU A 439 -3.45 2.81 14.51
CA LEU A 439 -4.74 2.51 13.87
C LEU A 439 -5.30 1.16 14.35
N SER A 440 -4.44 0.14 14.43
CA SER A 440 -4.86 -1.21 14.81
C SER A 440 -5.33 -1.34 16.26
N ALA A 441 -4.84 -0.47 17.14
CA ALA A 441 -5.19 -0.44 18.56
C ALA A 441 -6.48 0.36 18.83
N ASP A 442 -6.66 1.48 18.11
CA ASP A 442 -7.70 2.45 18.42
C ASP A 442 -8.97 2.30 17.55
N LEU A 443 -8.85 1.80 16.32
CA LEU A 443 -10.00 1.63 15.42
C LEU A 443 -11.07 0.64 15.97
N PRO A 444 -10.71 -0.55 16.52
CA PRO A 444 -11.71 -1.44 17.09
C PRO A 444 -12.46 -0.80 18.26
N LYS A 445 -11.76 -0.07 19.14
CA LYS A 445 -12.38 0.65 20.27
C LYS A 445 -13.38 1.68 19.75
N LYS A 446 -13.01 2.42 18.71
CA LYS A 446 -13.84 3.44 18.10
C LYS A 446 -15.13 2.86 17.53
N ILE A 447 -15.07 1.69 16.89
CA ILE A 447 -16.26 0.98 16.39
C ILE A 447 -17.18 0.56 17.54
N VAL A 448 -16.61 -0.01 18.62
CA VAL A 448 -17.42 -0.40 19.79
C VAL A 448 -18.14 0.81 20.40
N GLU A 449 -17.43 1.93 20.55
CA GLU A 449 -17.99 3.15 21.14
C GLU A 449 -19.02 3.84 20.25
N ASP A 450 -18.73 3.98 18.96
CA ASP A 450 -19.56 4.77 18.07
C ASP A 450 -20.78 4.01 17.55
N TYR A 451 -20.69 2.68 17.43
CA TYR A 451 -21.72 1.83 16.86
C TYR A 451 -22.29 0.82 17.85
N PHE A 452 -21.46 -0.05 18.44
CA PHE A 452 -21.97 -1.23 19.15
C PHE A 452 -22.62 -0.90 20.49
N ARG A 453 -22.00 -0.06 21.33
CA ARG A 453 -22.56 0.32 22.63
C ARG A 453 -23.83 1.17 22.54
N LYS A 454 -24.04 1.84 21.40
CA LYS A 454 -25.25 2.62 21.13
C LYS A 454 -26.37 1.77 20.50
N SER A 455 -26.04 0.55 20.06
CA SER A 455 -26.98 -0.37 19.45
C SER A 455 -28.00 -0.88 20.46
N GLU A 456 -29.23 -1.08 20.03
CA GLU A 456 -30.26 -1.73 20.86
C GLU A 456 -30.08 -3.25 20.93
N SER A 457 -29.25 -3.84 20.05
CA SER A 457 -29.00 -5.27 19.99
C SER A 457 -28.45 -5.82 21.32
N PRO A 458 -29.07 -6.86 21.90
CA PRO A 458 -28.56 -7.52 23.10
C PRO A 458 -27.21 -8.22 22.87
N ILE A 459 -26.85 -8.53 21.62
CA ILE A 459 -25.56 -9.12 21.23
C ILE A 459 -24.44 -8.07 21.32
N LEU A 460 -24.71 -6.83 20.89
CA LEU A 460 -23.69 -5.79 20.73
C LEU A 460 -23.44 -4.93 21.98
N LYS A 461 -24.44 -4.76 22.87
CA LYS A 461 -24.34 -3.85 24.03
C LYS A 461 -23.14 -4.11 24.96
N ASN A 462 -22.75 -5.38 25.10
CA ASN A 462 -21.68 -5.81 26.00
C ASN A 462 -20.49 -6.44 25.25
N ILE A 463 -20.32 -6.09 23.96
CA ILE A 463 -19.23 -6.61 23.14
C ILE A 463 -17.90 -5.94 23.52
N GLU A 464 -16.81 -6.71 23.55
CA GLU A 464 -15.47 -6.19 23.83
C GLU A 464 -14.60 -6.21 22.56
N PRO A 465 -13.80 -5.16 22.31
CA PRO A 465 -12.86 -5.15 21.20
C PRO A 465 -11.69 -6.10 21.48
N ILE A 466 -11.31 -6.93 20.52
CA ILE A 466 -10.08 -7.72 20.61
C ILE A 466 -8.90 -6.83 20.19
N ALA A 467 -8.05 -6.49 21.15
CA ALA A 467 -6.82 -5.74 20.91
C ALA A 467 -5.95 -6.44 19.85
N ASN A 468 -5.45 -5.68 18.87
CA ASN A 468 -4.59 -6.18 17.80
C ASN A 468 -5.17 -7.34 16.99
N SER A 469 -6.50 -7.45 16.89
CA SER A 469 -7.15 -8.45 16.03
C SER A 469 -6.91 -8.22 14.53
N ILE A 470 -6.50 -7.01 14.16
CA ILE A 470 -6.19 -6.63 12.79
C ILE A 470 -4.94 -7.38 12.31
N LYS A 471 -5.06 -8.05 11.16
CA LYS A 471 -3.96 -8.73 10.50
C LYS A 471 -2.90 -7.71 10.08
N PRO A 472 -1.60 -8.10 10.02
CA PRO A 472 -0.56 -7.24 9.48
C PRO A 472 -0.94 -6.69 8.10
N ILE A 473 -0.87 -5.37 7.96
CA ILE A 473 -1.17 -4.65 6.72
C ILE A 473 0.06 -4.76 5.82
N GLY A 474 -0.11 -5.35 4.64
CA GLY A 474 0.95 -5.43 3.63
C GLY A 474 0.86 -4.28 2.62
N ASP A 475 1.88 -4.14 1.77
CA ASP A 475 1.92 -3.11 0.73
C ASP A 475 0.68 -3.11 -0.18
N LYS A 476 0.14 -4.30 -0.48
CA LYS A 476 -1.08 -4.46 -1.30
C LYS A 476 -2.36 -3.93 -0.64
N ASP A 477 -2.33 -3.77 0.68
CA ASP A 477 -3.45 -3.25 1.47
C ASP A 477 -3.37 -1.72 1.60
N MET A 478 -2.26 -1.10 1.15
CA MET A 478 -2.03 0.35 1.17
C MET A 478 -2.14 0.91 -0.26
N LEU A 479 -3.06 1.83 -0.48
CA LEU A 479 -3.40 2.36 -1.79
C LEU A 479 -3.30 3.88 -1.80
N GLU A 480 -2.39 4.40 -2.64
CA GLU A 480 -2.33 5.84 -2.92
C GLU A 480 -3.53 6.26 -3.77
N LYS A 481 -4.38 7.12 -3.20
CA LYS A 481 -5.53 7.72 -3.92
C LYS A 481 -5.10 8.97 -4.67
N SER A 482 -4.47 9.91 -3.97
CA SER A 482 -3.98 11.15 -4.58
C SER A 482 -2.88 11.81 -3.74
N ARG A 483 -2.03 12.60 -4.41
CA ARG A 483 -0.99 13.40 -3.76
C ARG A 483 -0.81 14.76 -4.44
N LEU A 484 -0.26 15.70 -3.70
CA LEU A 484 0.29 16.92 -4.27
C LEU A 484 1.55 16.52 -5.07
N GLY A 485 1.41 16.51 -6.40
CA GLY A 485 2.46 16.02 -7.29
C GLY A 485 3.65 16.98 -7.42
N ALA A 486 4.67 16.53 -8.15
CA ALA A 486 5.88 17.30 -8.42
C ALA A 486 5.60 18.72 -8.95
N MET A 487 6.26 19.70 -8.35
CA MET A 487 6.14 21.11 -8.73
C MET A 487 6.78 21.33 -10.10
N ASN A 488 5.94 21.68 -11.08
CA ASN A 488 6.41 22.03 -12.42
C ASN A 488 6.76 23.52 -12.43
N LEU A 489 8.06 23.81 -12.35
CA LEU A 489 8.54 25.18 -12.49
C LEU A 489 8.33 25.65 -13.93
N LYS A 490 8.12 26.96 -14.11
CA LYS A 490 8.11 27.56 -15.44
C LYS A 490 9.38 27.12 -16.16
N THR A 491 9.24 26.62 -17.39
CA THR A 491 10.39 26.29 -18.24
C THR A 491 11.33 27.48 -18.29
N ILE A 492 12.56 27.25 -17.84
CA ILE A 492 13.64 28.23 -17.80
C ILE A 492 14.18 28.33 -19.20
N LYS A 493 14.19 29.53 -19.76
CA LYS A 493 14.68 29.71 -21.13
C LYS A 493 16.19 29.79 -21.09
N MET A 494 16.87 29.10 -21.98
CA MET A 494 18.30 29.33 -22.11
C MET A 494 18.57 30.61 -22.91
N THR A 495 19.74 31.21 -22.70
CA THR A 495 20.18 32.37 -23.48
C THR A 495 20.22 32.00 -24.96
N LYS A 496 19.63 32.85 -25.80
CA LYS A 496 19.34 32.49 -27.19
C LYS A 496 20.55 32.69 -28.07
N PHE A 497 20.73 31.75 -28.99
CA PHE A 497 21.70 31.86 -30.05
C PHE A 497 21.01 32.45 -31.27
N TYR A 498 21.40 33.64 -31.72
CA TYR A 498 20.97 34.08 -33.04
C TYR A 498 21.99 34.98 -33.75
N ASN A 499 22.10 34.77 -35.06
CA ASN A 499 22.70 35.69 -36.00
C ASN A 499 21.66 35.78 -37.13
N GLN A 500 20.85 36.85 -37.17
CA GLN A 500 19.80 37.01 -38.19
C GLN A 500 20.41 36.96 -39.60
N PRO A 501 19.63 36.63 -40.66
CA PRO A 501 19.99 37.00 -42.03
C PRO A 501 20.31 38.51 -42.17
N ASN A 502 19.82 39.31 -41.20
CA ASN A 502 19.95 40.76 -41.10
C ASN A 502 20.95 41.23 -40.01
N GLY A 503 21.80 40.34 -39.46
CA GLY A 503 22.90 40.71 -38.56
C GLY A 503 22.56 41.01 -37.09
N GLN A 504 21.38 40.69 -36.55
CA GLN A 504 21.17 40.82 -35.09
C GLN A 504 21.77 39.64 -34.32
N ASN A 505 22.62 39.96 -33.34
CA ASN A 505 23.28 39.03 -32.43
C ASN A 505 22.31 38.49 -31.34
N GLY A 506 22.52 37.25 -30.91
CA GLY A 506 21.72 36.61 -29.86
C GLY A 506 21.85 37.33 -28.52
N VAL A 507 20.88 37.15 -27.64
CA VAL A 507 20.75 37.93 -26.40
C VAL A 507 20.97 37.07 -25.16
N ILE A 508 21.84 37.53 -24.26
CA ILE A 508 21.96 37.00 -22.90
C ILE A 508 20.88 37.66 -22.05
N GLN A 509 19.89 36.86 -21.65
CA GLN A 509 18.82 37.33 -20.76
C GLN A 509 19.27 37.14 -19.32
N ALA A 510 19.74 38.22 -18.67
CA ALA A 510 20.34 38.16 -17.34
C ALA A 510 19.47 37.40 -16.31
N GLY A 511 18.16 37.64 -16.29
CA GLY A 511 17.26 36.94 -15.35
C GLY A 511 17.05 35.46 -15.63
N GLU A 512 17.16 35.01 -16.90
CA GLU A 512 17.09 33.59 -17.24
C GLU A 512 18.44 32.89 -17.05
N LEU A 513 19.56 33.60 -17.28
CA LEU A 513 20.90 33.15 -16.91
C LEU A 513 21.03 32.96 -15.40
N GLU A 514 20.51 33.89 -14.61
CA GLU A 514 20.46 33.77 -13.14
C GLU A 514 19.68 32.53 -12.71
N ARG A 515 18.48 32.30 -13.29
CA ARG A 515 17.69 31.08 -13.05
C ARG A 515 18.47 29.82 -13.44
N GLN A 516 19.08 29.79 -14.62
CA GLN A 516 19.91 28.69 -15.07
C GLN A 516 21.04 28.39 -14.07
N GLN A 517 21.71 29.41 -13.55
CA GLN A 517 22.78 29.27 -12.56
C GLN A 517 22.28 28.76 -11.20
N VAL A 518 21.02 28.99 -10.82
CA VAL A 518 20.44 28.42 -9.60
C VAL A 518 20.23 26.92 -9.72
N TYR A 519 19.65 26.44 -10.82
CA TYR A 519 19.28 25.02 -10.96
C TYR A 519 20.38 24.14 -11.56
N LEU A 520 21.30 24.73 -12.34
CA LEU A 520 22.50 24.08 -12.91
C LEU A 520 23.77 24.84 -12.49
N GLY A 521 23.91 25.16 -11.21
CA GLY A 521 25.12 25.84 -10.72
C GLY A 521 25.28 25.64 -9.23
N ASN A 522 24.54 26.40 -8.43
CA ASN A 522 24.34 26.13 -7.01
C ASN A 522 23.11 26.88 -6.49
N VAL A 523 22.50 26.36 -5.41
CA VAL A 523 21.47 27.10 -4.66
C VAL A 523 22.14 27.99 -3.62
N GLY A 524 23.05 28.87 -4.06
CA GLY A 524 23.75 29.82 -3.20
C GLY A 524 22.88 30.98 -2.71
N VAL A 525 23.43 31.80 -1.81
CA VAL A 525 22.82 33.06 -1.35
C VAL A 525 22.76 34.04 -2.54
N SER A 526 21.60 34.69 -2.75
CA SER A 526 21.51 35.75 -3.75
C SER A 526 22.47 36.89 -3.42
N THR A 527 23.30 37.32 -4.36
CA THR A 527 24.28 38.41 -4.16
C THR A 527 23.58 39.67 -3.65
N PRO A 528 24.00 40.24 -2.50
CA PRO A 528 23.52 41.56 -2.05
C PRO A 528 24.00 42.60 -3.06
N GLY A 529 23.12 43.08 -3.94
CA GLY A 529 23.50 44.08 -4.94
C GLY A 529 22.48 44.34 -6.06
N LEU A 530 21.59 43.38 -6.35
CA LEU A 530 20.49 43.57 -7.31
C LEU A 530 19.13 43.44 -6.59
N GLY A 531 18.79 44.46 -5.79
CA GLY A 531 17.42 44.70 -5.33
C GLY A 531 17.03 44.17 -3.94
N GLY A 532 17.91 44.31 -2.94
CA GLY A 532 17.50 44.35 -1.52
C GLY A 532 16.77 43.11 -0.97
N TRP A 533 17.09 41.89 -1.45
CA TRP A 533 16.51 40.68 -0.86
C TRP A 533 17.11 40.43 0.53
N ALA A 534 16.34 40.74 1.58
CA ALA A 534 16.55 40.16 2.89
C ALA A 534 16.12 38.68 2.81
N GLU A 535 16.95 37.78 3.32
CA GLU A 535 16.58 36.37 3.48
C GLU A 535 15.17 36.23 4.10
N LYS A 536 14.40 35.24 3.65
CA LYS A 536 13.10 34.96 4.25
C LYS A 536 13.19 33.76 5.17
N THR A 537 12.78 33.91 6.41
CA THR A 537 12.59 32.79 7.33
C THR A 537 11.20 32.20 7.10
N LEU A 538 11.14 30.91 6.78
CA LEU A 538 9.89 30.14 6.65
C LEU A 538 9.38 29.72 8.03
N VAL A 539 8.15 29.22 8.10
CA VAL A 539 7.46 28.93 9.37
C VAL A 539 8.16 27.83 10.20
N ASP A 540 8.90 26.94 9.56
CA ASP A 540 9.72 25.90 10.23
C ASP A 540 11.12 26.40 10.63
N GLY A 541 11.42 27.69 10.43
CA GLY A 541 12.73 28.29 10.66
C GLY A 541 13.70 28.15 9.48
N THR A 542 13.34 27.46 8.39
CA THR A 542 14.19 27.34 7.20
C THR A 542 14.48 28.71 6.59
N LYS A 543 15.74 28.98 6.28
CA LYS A 543 16.17 30.24 5.65
C LYS A 543 16.15 30.14 4.13
N ALA A 544 15.20 30.82 3.49
CA ALA A 544 15.12 30.99 2.04
C ALA A 544 16.03 32.15 1.59
N GLN A 545 17.30 31.83 1.35
CA GLN A 545 18.34 32.80 1.01
C GLN A 545 18.49 33.06 -0.50
N ASN A 546 17.91 32.18 -1.34
CA ASN A 546 17.90 32.35 -2.79
C ASN A 546 16.54 32.90 -3.26
N LYS A 547 16.52 34.17 -3.70
CA LYS A 547 15.32 34.89 -4.18
C LYS A 547 14.66 34.18 -5.37
N THR A 548 15.47 33.71 -6.31
CA THR A 548 15.01 33.14 -7.57
C THR A 548 14.30 31.80 -7.33
N LEU A 549 14.91 30.90 -6.55
CA LEU A 549 14.28 29.65 -6.13
C LEU A 549 12.97 29.91 -5.36
N TYR A 550 12.98 30.83 -4.38
CA TYR A 550 11.79 31.13 -3.59
C TYR A 550 10.62 31.63 -4.46
N ASN A 551 10.88 32.56 -5.38
CA ASN A 551 9.83 33.14 -6.22
C ASN A 551 9.26 32.14 -7.23
N ASP A 552 10.12 31.30 -7.82
CA ASP A 552 9.69 30.26 -8.74
C ASP A 552 8.82 29.21 -8.02
N LEU A 553 9.25 28.78 -6.82
CA LEU A 553 8.49 27.85 -6.01
C LEU A 553 7.18 28.43 -5.51
N LYS A 554 7.16 29.69 -5.05
CA LYS A 554 5.95 30.35 -4.53
C LYS A 554 4.77 30.19 -5.49
N LYS A 555 4.95 30.64 -6.73
CA LYS A 555 3.87 30.66 -7.73
C LYS A 555 3.45 29.25 -8.13
N THR A 556 4.41 28.34 -8.31
CA THR A 556 4.10 26.96 -8.69
C THR A 556 3.41 26.20 -7.55
N PHE A 557 3.84 26.41 -6.31
CA PHE A 557 3.24 25.82 -5.12
C PHE A 557 1.80 26.28 -4.93
N GLU A 558 1.55 27.59 -4.85
CA GLU A 558 0.19 28.13 -4.60
C GLU A 558 -0.83 27.60 -5.64
N ASN A 559 -0.43 27.53 -6.92
CA ASN A 559 -1.28 26.99 -7.97
C ASN A 559 -1.50 25.47 -7.84
N SER A 560 -0.43 24.70 -7.61
CA SER A 560 -0.50 23.24 -7.54
C SER A 560 -1.28 22.81 -6.29
N LYS A 561 -1.02 23.46 -5.16
CA LYS A 561 -1.70 23.24 -3.89
C LYS A 561 -3.18 23.55 -4.00
N LYS A 562 -3.56 24.72 -4.52
CA LYS A 562 -4.97 25.06 -4.75
C LYS A 562 -5.68 24.06 -5.67
N SER A 563 -5.01 23.66 -6.78
CA SER A 563 -5.56 22.66 -7.70
C SER A 563 -5.73 21.30 -7.03
N TYR A 564 -4.77 20.89 -6.19
CA TYR A 564 -4.82 19.64 -5.45
C TYR A 564 -5.94 19.67 -4.41
N THR A 565 -5.99 20.68 -3.53
CA THR A 565 -7.05 20.84 -2.51
C THR A 565 -8.43 20.79 -3.16
N SER A 566 -8.62 21.50 -4.27
CA SER A 566 -9.89 21.50 -5.00
C SER A 566 -10.26 20.09 -5.46
N LYS A 567 -9.31 19.35 -6.05
CA LYS A 567 -9.52 17.97 -6.51
C LYS A 567 -9.80 17.03 -5.34
N PHE A 568 -9.03 17.13 -4.25
CA PHE A 568 -9.25 16.33 -3.05
C PHE A 568 -10.66 16.52 -2.50
N ILE A 569 -11.11 17.77 -2.36
CA ILE A 569 -12.45 18.07 -1.85
C ILE A 569 -13.54 17.52 -2.80
N THR A 570 -13.43 17.79 -4.10
CA THR A 570 -14.50 17.47 -5.06
C THR A 570 -14.53 16.01 -5.49
N GLU A 571 -13.39 15.33 -5.55
CA GLU A 571 -13.30 13.97 -6.09
C GLU A 571 -13.05 12.90 -5.04
N ASP A 572 -12.35 13.21 -3.95
CA ASP A 572 -11.91 12.22 -2.97
C ASP A 572 -12.76 12.31 -1.69
N TYR A 573 -12.68 13.44 -0.98
CA TYR A 573 -13.41 13.67 0.26
C TYR A 573 -14.93 13.51 0.06
N SER A 574 -15.51 14.18 -0.93
CA SER A 574 -16.95 14.11 -1.23
C SER A 574 -17.45 12.68 -1.45
N LYS A 575 -16.63 11.82 -2.09
CA LYS A 575 -16.98 10.43 -2.36
C LYS A 575 -16.93 9.57 -1.11
N VAL A 576 -16.03 9.86 -0.17
CA VAL A 576 -15.93 9.10 1.08
C VAL A 576 -17.05 9.51 2.03
N VAL A 577 -17.32 10.82 2.18
CA VAL A 577 -18.32 11.31 3.14
C VAL A 577 -19.76 11.19 2.66
N LYS A 578 -20.02 10.91 1.38
CA LYS A 578 -21.39 10.63 0.88
C LYS A 578 -22.06 9.47 1.61
N ASP A 579 -21.25 8.52 2.09
CA ASP A 579 -21.72 7.33 2.79
C ASP A 579 -21.73 7.55 4.31
N ALA A 580 -21.34 8.73 4.82
CA ALA A 580 -21.39 9.03 6.25
C ALA A 580 -22.83 9.07 6.78
N SER A 581 -23.01 8.74 8.05
CA SER A 581 -24.31 8.87 8.73
C SER A 581 -24.78 10.33 8.72
N GLY A 582 -26.10 10.51 8.61
CA GLY A 582 -26.76 11.82 8.65
C GLY A 582 -26.48 12.58 9.95
N ASP A 583 -26.30 11.85 11.06
CA ASP A 583 -26.05 12.42 12.38
C ASP A 583 -24.59 12.85 12.60
N THR A 584 -23.67 12.42 11.72
CA THR A 584 -22.27 12.83 11.80
C THR A 584 -22.13 14.28 11.39
N LYS A 585 -21.74 15.13 12.36
CA LYS A 585 -21.52 16.56 12.15
C LYS A 585 -20.09 16.85 11.70
N GLU A 586 -19.96 17.76 10.74
CA GLU A 586 -18.66 18.33 10.41
C GLU A 586 -18.25 19.33 11.50
N PRO A 587 -16.97 19.32 11.93
CA PRO A 587 -16.46 20.34 12.82
C PRO A 587 -16.39 21.69 12.09
N ALA A 588 -16.52 22.79 12.84
CA ALA A 588 -16.56 24.14 12.29
C ALA A 588 -15.32 24.49 11.43
N ASN A 589 -14.17 23.89 11.75
CA ASN A 589 -12.90 24.10 11.05
C ASN A 589 -12.63 23.07 9.92
N MET A 590 -13.61 22.28 9.49
CA MET A 590 -13.41 21.23 8.46
C MET A 590 -12.84 21.80 7.15
N SER A 591 -13.33 22.96 6.70
CA SER A 591 -12.81 23.63 5.50
C SER A 591 -11.32 23.97 5.62
N ASP A 592 -10.87 24.38 6.81
CA ASP A 592 -9.45 24.68 7.04
C ASP A 592 -8.63 23.41 7.13
N LEU A 593 -9.16 22.37 7.77
CA LEU A 593 -8.52 21.06 7.84
C LEU A 593 -8.30 20.46 6.44
N GLN A 594 -9.29 20.54 5.55
CA GLN A 594 -9.18 20.09 4.15
C GLN A 594 -8.07 20.80 3.37
N LYS A 595 -7.85 22.09 3.65
CA LYS A 595 -6.77 22.87 3.02
C LYS A 595 -5.37 22.42 3.46
N THR A 596 -5.24 21.77 4.61
CA THR A 596 -3.93 21.28 5.10
C THR A 596 -3.42 20.06 4.33
N ILE A 597 -4.30 19.35 3.62
CA ILE A 597 -3.99 18.04 3.05
C ILE A 597 -3.02 18.11 1.88
N VAL A 598 -2.02 17.25 1.91
CA VAL A 598 -0.99 17.10 0.87
C VAL A 598 -1.02 15.71 0.26
N LYS A 599 -1.65 14.74 0.95
CA LYS A 599 -1.82 13.37 0.46
C LYS A 599 -3.09 12.72 0.98
N HIS A 600 -3.67 11.86 0.16
CA HIS A 600 -4.81 11.02 0.46
C HIS A 600 -4.45 9.55 0.18
N GLU A 601 -4.58 8.73 1.20
CA GLU A 601 -4.25 7.31 1.20
C GLU A 601 -5.49 6.50 1.59
N GLN A 602 -5.53 5.23 1.19
CA GLN A 602 -6.53 4.29 1.66
C GLN A 602 -5.84 3.02 2.15
N VAL A 603 -6.27 2.51 3.30
CA VAL A 603 -5.77 1.26 3.87
C VAL A 603 -6.90 0.25 4.05
N LYS A 604 -6.68 -0.99 3.62
CA LYS A 604 -7.61 -2.10 3.82
C LYS A 604 -7.30 -2.83 5.12
N ILE A 605 -8.19 -2.70 6.09
CA ILE A 605 -8.12 -3.35 7.39
C ILE A 605 -8.79 -4.73 7.31
N GLN A 606 -8.07 -5.78 7.72
CA GLN A 606 -8.55 -7.17 7.70
C GLN A 606 -8.38 -7.82 9.08
N GLY A 607 -9.15 -8.87 9.39
CA GLY A 607 -9.00 -9.62 10.64
C GLY A 607 -9.71 -9.03 11.85
N MET A 608 -10.27 -7.82 11.72
CA MET A 608 -10.90 -7.13 12.83
C MET A 608 -12.02 -7.99 13.43
N SER A 609 -11.89 -8.25 14.73
CA SER A 609 -12.77 -9.18 15.43
C SER A 609 -13.17 -8.65 16.79
N PHE A 610 -14.33 -9.08 17.25
CA PHE A 610 -14.95 -8.69 18.52
C PHE A 610 -15.42 -9.93 19.27
N ILE A 611 -15.48 -9.84 20.60
CA ILE A 611 -15.96 -10.94 21.45
C ILE A 611 -17.35 -10.58 21.96
N THR A 612 -18.33 -11.40 21.61
CA THR A 612 -19.70 -11.31 22.15
C THR A 612 -19.71 -11.71 23.63
N PRO A 613 -20.78 -11.39 24.38
CA PRO A 613 -20.84 -11.66 25.83
C PRO A 613 -20.74 -13.14 26.21
N ASN A 614 -21.15 -14.02 25.29
CA ASN A 614 -21.00 -15.47 25.44
C ASN A 614 -19.65 -15.98 24.94
N GLY A 615 -18.65 -15.10 24.72
CA GLY A 615 -17.28 -15.39 24.29
C GLY A 615 -17.10 -15.80 22.81
N TYR A 616 -18.15 -15.74 21.99
CA TYR A 616 -18.01 -15.99 20.54
C TYR A 616 -17.25 -14.86 19.84
N LYS A 617 -16.32 -15.25 18.95
CA LYS A 617 -15.52 -14.32 18.15
C LYS A 617 -16.22 -14.01 16.83
N GLN A 618 -16.76 -12.81 16.71
CA GLN A 618 -17.31 -12.28 15.45
C GLN A 618 -16.23 -11.48 14.71
N GLU A 619 -15.83 -11.94 13.53
CA GLU A 619 -14.94 -11.18 12.63
C GLU A 619 -15.79 -10.33 11.66
N LEU A 620 -15.33 -9.11 11.36
CA LEU A 620 -15.93 -8.26 10.34
C LEU A 620 -15.39 -8.55 8.96
N ASN A 621 -16.10 -8.11 7.93
CA ASN A 621 -15.52 -8.05 6.60
C ASN A 621 -14.37 -7.04 6.56
N PRO A 622 -13.46 -7.14 5.58
CA PRO A 622 -12.45 -6.13 5.37
C PRO A 622 -13.06 -4.73 5.24
N ILE A 623 -12.50 -3.77 5.97
CA ILE A 623 -12.93 -2.37 5.98
C ILE A 623 -11.84 -1.52 5.34
N SER A 624 -12.20 -0.69 4.39
CA SER A 624 -11.28 0.28 3.80
C SER A 624 -11.41 1.62 4.50
N ILE A 625 -10.30 2.14 4.99
CA ILE A 625 -10.20 3.40 5.73
C ILE A 625 -9.38 4.39 4.91
N ASP A 626 -10.00 5.54 4.61
CA ASP A 626 -9.35 6.66 3.94
C ASP A 626 -8.63 7.55 4.97
N LEU A 627 -7.47 8.08 4.58
CA LEU A 627 -6.56 8.82 5.44
C LEU A 627 -6.13 10.11 4.74
N ALA A 628 -6.33 11.23 5.43
CA ALA A 628 -5.94 12.54 4.97
C ALA A 628 -4.66 12.96 5.69
N LEU A 629 -3.59 13.15 4.93
CA LEU A 629 -2.29 13.51 5.47
C LEU A 629 -1.95 14.97 5.21
N ALA A 630 -1.49 15.64 6.26
CA ALA A 630 -0.94 16.99 6.26
C ALA A 630 0.52 16.98 6.72
N VAL A 631 1.25 18.08 6.47
CA VAL A 631 2.50 18.34 7.21
C VAL A 631 2.16 18.80 8.63
N ASP A 632 1.31 19.82 8.71
CA ASP A 632 0.72 20.32 9.94
C ASP A 632 -0.78 20.55 9.72
N LYS A 633 -1.62 19.80 10.43
CA LYS A 633 -3.09 19.89 10.30
C LYS A 633 -3.71 21.03 11.12
N THR A 634 -2.92 21.70 11.96
CA THR A 634 -3.35 22.83 12.80
C THR A 634 -3.09 24.19 12.14
N SER A 635 -2.27 24.22 11.09
CA SER A 635 -1.93 25.43 10.36
C SER A 635 -3.05 25.87 9.42
N MET A 636 -3.44 27.14 9.50
CA MET A 636 -4.42 27.77 8.60
C MET A 636 -3.80 28.32 7.31
N LYS A 637 -2.47 28.20 7.13
CA LYS A 637 -1.71 28.87 6.06
C LYS A 637 -1.15 27.89 5.02
N GLU A 638 -1.57 26.63 5.06
CA GLU A 638 -1.05 25.53 4.23
C GLU A 638 -1.25 25.71 2.71
N GLU A 639 -2.10 26.62 2.26
CA GLU A 639 -2.26 26.96 0.85
C GLU A 639 -1.30 28.05 0.34
N THR A 640 -0.51 28.63 1.24
CA THR A 640 0.37 29.77 0.97
C THR A 640 1.81 29.46 1.32
N VAL A 641 2.71 30.36 0.94
CA VAL A 641 4.13 30.30 1.31
C VAL A 641 4.43 30.46 2.80
N GLU A 642 3.42 30.80 3.60
CA GLU A 642 3.54 30.93 5.06
C GLU A 642 3.20 29.63 5.80
N GLY A 643 2.77 28.59 5.09
CA GLY A 643 2.43 27.28 5.65
C GLY A 643 3.62 26.32 5.75
N HIS A 644 3.46 25.27 6.57
CA HIS A 644 4.43 24.22 6.78
C HIS A 644 4.62 23.36 5.53
N ALA A 645 3.58 23.14 4.73
CA ALA A 645 3.69 22.46 3.45
C ALA A 645 4.69 23.16 2.53
N PHE A 646 4.58 24.48 2.36
CA PHE A 646 5.54 25.22 1.51
C PHE A 646 6.96 25.16 2.08
N ALA A 647 7.11 25.27 3.39
CA ALA A 647 8.42 25.16 4.05
C ALA A 647 9.08 23.80 3.78
N ALA A 648 8.34 22.72 3.99
CA ALA A 648 8.75 21.35 3.70
C ALA A 648 9.12 21.15 2.22
N TYR A 649 8.31 21.69 1.30
CA TYR A 649 8.63 21.71 -0.13
C TYR A 649 9.94 22.44 -0.43
N TYR A 650 10.09 23.68 0.03
CA TYR A 650 11.27 24.50 -0.24
C TYR A 650 12.54 23.80 0.26
N LYS A 651 12.50 23.32 1.50
CA LYS A 651 13.57 22.58 2.16
C LYS A 651 13.93 21.31 1.39
N GLY A 652 12.94 20.51 1.02
CA GLY A 652 13.13 19.29 0.22
C GLY A 652 13.76 19.54 -1.15
N ILE A 653 13.24 20.53 -1.88
CA ILE A 653 13.73 20.88 -3.23
C ILE A 653 15.15 21.42 -3.15
N LYS A 654 15.43 22.34 -2.23
CA LYS A 654 16.79 22.88 -2.02
C LYS A 654 17.76 21.75 -1.67
N HIS A 655 17.42 20.90 -0.71
CA HIS A 655 18.26 19.77 -0.32
C HIS A 655 18.57 18.86 -1.50
N ASN A 656 17.54 18.45 -2.26
CA ASN A 656 17.72 17.56 -3.40
C ASN A 656 18.54 18.21 -4.53
N LEU A 657 18.41 19.53 -4.76
CA LEU A 657 19.27 20.28 -5.68
C LEU A 657 20.71 20.34 -5.18
N ASP A 658 20.95 20.59 -3.89
CA ASP A 658 22.28 20.64 -3.31
C ASP A 658 22.98 19.26 -3.40
N VAL A 659 22.27 18.17 -3.11
CA VAL A 659 22.79 16.79 -3.29
C VAL A 659 23.14 16.55 -4.76
N PHE A 660 22.25 16.93 -5.69
CA PHE A 660 22.51 16.83 -7.13
C PHE A 660 23.75 17.63 -7.53
N HIS A 661 23.87 18.89 -7.13
CA HIS A 661 25.02 19.73 -7.47
C HIS A 661 26.32 19.15 -6.90
N ARG A 662 26.33 18.70 -5.64
CA ARG A 662 27.50 18.08 -5.02
C ARG A 662 27.92 16.77 -5.68
N PHE A 663 26.97 15.92 -6.05
CA PHE A 663 27.28 14.62 -6.65
C PHE A 663 28.00 14.77 -8.00
N TYR A 664 27.57 15.71 -8.84
CA TYR A 664 28.24 15.98 -10.12
C TYR A 664 29.41 16.97 -9.96
N GLY A 665 29.54 17.67 -8.84
CA GLY A 665 30.47 18.78 -8.67
C GLY A 665 30.13 19.97 -9.58
N ILE A 666 28.84 20.27 -9.71
CA ILE A 666 28.31 21.35 -10.55
C ILE A 666 28.66 22.72 -9.95
N SER A 667 29.00 23.66 -10.81
CA SER A 667 29.13 25.08 -10.47
C SER A 667 28.61 25.95 -11.60
N LYS A 668 28.32 27.23 -11.28
CA LYS A 668 27.81 28.21 -12.23
C LYS A 668 28.66 28.30 -13.51
N ALA A 669 28.00 28.53 -14.64
CA ALA A 669 28.66 28.80 -15.91
C ALA A 669 29.51 30.08 -15.81
N GLU A 670 30.78 30.00 -16.21
CA GLU A 670 31.72 31.12 -16.24
C GLU A 670 31.84 31.66 -17.65
N ILE A 671 30.92 32.55 -17.99
CA ILE A 671 30.77 33.04 -19.36
C ILE A 671 31.58 34.31 -19.64
N ASP A 672 32.00 35.06 -18.61
CA ASP A 672 32.57 36.41 -18.76
C ASP A 672 33.81 36.47 -19.66
N ASN A 673 34.61 35.40 -19.69
CA ASN A 673 35.84 35.31 -20.50
C ASN A 673 35.62 34.71 -21.91
N LEU A 674 34.38 34.46 -22.31
CA LEU A 674 34.02 33.91 -23.63
C LEU A 674 33.49 35.02 -24.55
N THR A 675 33.61 34.83 -25.87
CA THR A 675 32.96 35.73 -26.83
C THR A 675 31.44 35.66 -26.69
N PRO A 676 30.68 36.74 -26.99
CA PRO A 676 29.23 36.75 -26.86
C PRO A 676 28.48 35.60 -27.56
N GLU A 677 29.05 35.03 -28.62
CA GLU A 677 28.53 33.85 -29.31
C GLU A 677 28.75 32.58 -28.47
N ARG A 678 29.94 32.43 -27.87
CA ARG A 678 30.32 31.26 -27.07
C ARG A 678 29.72 31.25 -25.66
N GLN A 679 29.44 32.43 -25.11
CA GLN A 679 28.76 32.60 -23.82
C GLN A 679 27.43 31.86 -23.74
N LYS A 680 26.70 31.75 -24.86
CA LYS A 680 25.31 31.24 -24.89
C LYS A 680 25.19 29.71 -24.81
N ALA A 681 26.27 28.98 -25.07
CA ALA A 681 26.25 27.53 -25.17
C ALA A 681 26.74 26.83 -23.89
N LEU A 682 27.55 27.51 -23.06
CA LEU A 682 28.02 26.98 -21.79
C LEU A 682 26.89 27.00 -20.77
N VAL A 683 26.37 25.82 -20.42
CA VAL A 683 25.20 25.72 -19.53
C VAL A 683 25.61 25.74 -18.07
N PHE A 684 26.64 24.98 -17.74
CA PHE A 684 27.22 24.88 -16.40
C PHE A 684 28.64 24.33 -16.45
N ASN A 685 29.34 24.41 -15.33
CA ASN A 685 30.63 23.77 -15.12
C ASN A 685 30.47 22.56 -14.20
N MET A 686 31.34 21.56 -14.34
CA MET A 686 31.30 20.30 -13.60
C MET A 686 32.71 19.76 -13.36
N THR A 687 33.06 19.40 -12.12
CA THR A 687 34.32 18.70 -11.83
C THR A 687 34.24 17.21 -12.12
N GLY A 688 33.02 16.64 -12.05
CA GLY A 688 32.76 15.22 -12.19
C GLY A 688 33.12 14.40 -10.94
N LYS A 689 33.55 15.06 -9.86
CA LYS A 689 33.94 14.42 -8.60
C LYS A 689 32.84 14.64 -7.54
N PRO A 690 32.25 13.57 -6.98
CA PRO A 690 31.27 13.70 -5.91
C PRO A 690 31.86 14.34 -4.64
N LEU A 691 31.09 15.27 -4.07
CA LEU A 691 31.48 16.03 -2.88
C LEU A 691 30.60 15.71 -1.67
N ASP A 692 31.18 15.77 -0.48
CA ASP A 692 30.50 15.70 0.82
C ASP A 692 29.77 17.02 1.15
N GLU A 693 29.05 17.05 2.26
CA GLU A 693 28.30 18.23 2.71
C GLU A 693 29.17 19.47 2.96
N ASN A 694 30.48 19.29 3.17
CA ASN A 694 31.47 20.35 3.34
C ASN A 694 32.14 20.78 2.03
N GLY A 695 31.74 20.19 0.89
CA GLY A 695 32.32 20.46 -0.43
C GLY A 695 33.67 19.79 -0.66
N LYS A 696 34.05 18.78 0.13
CA LYS A 696 35.28 17.99 -0.05
C LYS A 696 35.01 16.71 -0.81
N GLU A 697 36.01 16.20 -1.53
CA GLU A 697 35.92 14.90 -2.20
C GLU A 697 35.64 13.78 -1.18
N ILE A 698 34.72 12.88 -1.51
CA ILE A 698 34.33 11.78 -0.63
C ILE A 698 35.43 10.70 -0.65
N GLU A 699 36.11 10.50 0.47
CA GLU A 699 37.27 9.60 0.59
C GLU A 699 37.01 8.18 0.06
N ALA A 700 35.84 7.61 0.38
CA ALA A 700 35.44 6.26 -0.02
C ALA A 700 35.36 6.06 -1.55
N ILE A 701 35.16 7.15 -2.31
CA ILE A 701 35.02 7.13 -3.77
C ILE A 701 35.92 8.18 -4.44
N LYS A 702 37.04 8.56 -3.80
CA LYS A 702 37.95 9.62 -4.29
C LYS A 702 38.52 9.38 -5.69
N ASN A 703 38.58 8.12 -6.11
CA ASN A 703 39.07 7.71 -7.43
C ASN A 703 37.97 7.70 -8.51
N PHE A 704 36.71 7.94 -8.13
CA PHE A 704 35.59 7.99 -9.07
C PHE A 704 35.48 9.38 -9.69
N ASN A 705 35.39 9.42 -11.03
CA ASN A 705 35.14 10.65 -11.78
C ASN A 705 34.15 10.36 -12.92
N ILE A 706 33.12 11.20 -13.03
CA ILE A 706 32.08 11.08 -14.06
C ILE A 706 32.65 11.31 -15.47
N TRP A 707 33.65 12.17 -15.63
CA TRP A 707 34.33 12.38 -16.91
C TRP A 707 35.06 11.11 -17.36
N ASP A 708 35.74 10.41 -16.44
CA ASP A 708 36.42 9.15 -16.72
C ASP A 708 35.42 8.03 -17.02
N TYR A 709 34.30 8.00 -16.30
CA TYR A 709 33.19 7.09 -16.58
C TYR A 709 32.67 7.30 -18.01
N TRP A 710 32.34 8.53 -18.43
CA TRP A 710 31.88 8.81 -19.79
C TRP A 710 32.91 8.41 -20.85
N ALA A 711 34.19 8.70 -20.62
CA ALA A 711 35.28 8.35 -21.53
C ALA A 711 35.48 6.82 -21.68
N LYS A 712 35.10 6.04 -20.66
CA LYS A 712 35.24 4.57 -20.61
C LYS A 712 33.96 3.81 -20.95
N ILE A 713 32.90 4.49 -21.40
CA ILE A 713 31.73 3.82 -21.98
C ILE A 713 32.16 3.19 -23.33
N PRO A 714 31.85 1.91 -23.59
CA PRO A 714 32.19 1.25 -24.85
C PRO A 714 31.67 2.04 -26.06
N GLU A 715 32.46 2.14 -27.15
CA GLU A 715 32.17 2.99 -28.31
C GLU A 715 30.73 2.82 -28.85
N LYS A 716 30.25 1.57 -28.94
CA LYS A 716 28.89 1.25 -29.44
C LYS A 716 27.76 1.68 -28.51
N GLN A 717 28.07 2.00 -27.25
CA GLN A 717 27.13 2.45 -26.22
C GLN A 717 27.47 3.87 -25.74
N SER A 718 28.43 4.54 -26.36
CA SER A 718 28.87 5.87 -25.95
C SER A 718 28.10 6.93 -26.71
N PHE A 719 27.72 8.00 -26.00
CA PHE A 719 27.25 9.22 -26.64
C PHE A 719 28.42 10.08 -27.17
N LEU A 720 29.66 9.78 -26.76
CA LEU A 720 30.86 10.42 -27.27
C LEU A 720 31.21 9.84 -28.64
N ASN A 721 31.57 10.72 -29.59
CA ASN A 721 31.98 10.38 -30.96
C ASN A 721 31.00 9.51 -31.78
N GLY A 722 29.77 9.30 -31.29
CA GLY A 722 28.78 8.42 -31.92
C GLY A 722 28.39 8.89 -33.32
N LYS A 723 28.56 8.01 -34.33
CA LYS A 723 27.94 8.18 -35.65
C LYS A 723 26.42 8.07 -35.52
N ARG A 724 25.71 8.73 -36.44
CA ARG A 724 24.25 8.98 -36.56
C ARG A 724 23.32 7.75 -36.48
N GLU A 725 23.46 6.86 -35.50
CA GLU A 725 22.58 5.71 -35.31
C GLU A 725 21.35 6.10 -34.44
N PRO A 726 20.17 5.50 -34.65
CA PRO A 726 18.91 5.85 -33.96
C PRO A 726 18.92 5.71 -32.42
N LEU A 727 19.95 5.08 -31.86
CA LEU A 727 20.08 4.71 -30.43
C LEU A 727 20.47 5.88 -29.49
N GLY A 728 20.90 7.03 -30.02
CA GLY A 728 21.57 8.07 -29.22
C GLY A 728 20.73 8.80 -28.15
N LYS A 729 19.38 8.73 -28.18
CA LYS A 729 18.53 9.51 -27.24
C LYS A 729 18.51 8.92 -25.83
N SER A 730 18.38 7.60 -25.75
CA SER A 730 18.36 6.90 -24.46
C SER A 730 19.78 6.86 -23.86
N ILE A 731 20.82 6.74 -24.70
CA ILE A 731 22.21 6.60 -24.23
C ILE A 731 22.73 7.84 -23.51
N PHE A 732 22.54 9.06 -24.04
CA PHE A 732 23.02 10.28 -23.35
C PHE A 732 22.36 10.40 -21.96
N ASN A 733 21.05 10.16 -21.88
CA ASN A 733 20.29 10.23 -20.63
C ASN A 733 20.69 9.13 -19.65
N GLN A 734 20.91 7.91 -20.14
CA GLN A 734 21.45 6.83 -19.32
C GLN A 734 22.86 7.16 -18.82
N ALA A 735 23.71 7.80 -19.64
CA ALA A 735 25.06 8.19 -19.24
C ALA A 735 25.07 9.33 -18.23
N LEU A 736 24.17 10.32 -18.36
CA LEU A 736 23.93 11.33 -17.33
C LEU A 736 23.56 10.67 -16.01
N ASN A 737 22.65 9.71 -16.02
CA ASN A 737 22.19 9.00 -14.82
C ASN A 737 23.09 7.82 -14.38
N LEU A 738 24.30 7.65 -14.93
CA LEU A 738 25.23 6.54 -14.62
C LEU A 738 24.63 5.13 -14.76
N ARG A 739 23.75 4.94 -15.75
CA ARG A 739 23.03 3.68 -16.04
C ARG A 739 23.60 2.88 -17.21
N VAL A 740 24.64 3.36 -17.87
CA VAL A 740 25.31 2.63 -18.96
C VAL A 740 26.44 1.77 -18.39
N ASN A 741 26.59 0.55 -18.89
CA ASN A 741 27.71 -0.30 -18.50
C ASN A 741 29.01 0.31 -19.03
N SER A 742 29.98 0.52 -18.15
CA SER A 742 31.30 1.08 -18.49
C SER A 742 32.41 0.25 -17.85
N ALA A 743 33.65 0.44 -18.28
CA ALA A 743 34.81 -0.17 -17.62
C ALA A 743 35.13 0.44 -16.24
N VAL A 744 34.40 1.47 -15.80
CA VAL A 744 34.42 1.95 -14.42
C VAL A 744 33.42 1.11 -13.62
N GLU A 745 33.94 0.19 -12.82
CA GLU A 745 33.14 -0.63 -11.92
C GLU A 745 32.36 0.25 -10.92
N ASN A 746 31.17 -0.21 -10.55
CA ASN A 746 30.33 0.35 -9.48
C ASN A 746 29.72 1.74 -9.73
N ALA A 747 29.80 2.35 -10.93
CA ALA A 747 29.21 3.68 -11.19
C ALA A 747 27.71 3.78 -10.82
N LYS A 748 26.91 2.76 -11.15
CA LYS A 748 25.49 2.68 -10.78
C LYS A 748 25.29 2.53 -9.26
N GLN A 749 26.16 1.77 -8.60
CA GLN A 749 26.13 1.62 -7.14
C GLN A 749 26.46 2.95 -6.46
N ILE A 750 27.51 3.64 -6.93
CA ILE A 750 27.90 4.98 -6.44
C ILE A 750 26.76 5.98 -6.63
N TRP A 751 26.09 5.96 -7.79
CA TRP A 751 24.88 6.78 -8.02
C TRP A 751 23.78 6.49 -6.99
N ASN A 752 23.51 5.21 -6.74
CA ASN A 752 22.50 4.80 -5.76
C ASN A 752 22.87 5.24 -4.33
N GLU A 753 24.11 5.05 -3.92
CA GLU A 753 24.58 5.27 -2.55
C GLU A 753 24.81 6.76 -2.23
N TYR A 754 25.32 7.54 -3.18
CA TYR A 754 25.78 8.91 -2.92
C TYR A 754 24.90 10.00 -3.53
N LEU A 755 24.03 9.68 -4.50
CA LEU A 755 23.00 10.59 -4.99
C LEU A 755 21.63 10.15 -4.50
N PHE A 756 21.13 9.01 -4.99
CA PHE A 756 19.73 8.64 -4.85
C PHE A 756 19.31 8.43 -3.39
N SER A 757 20.10 7.70 -2.59
CA SER A 757 19.79 7.44 -1.17
C SER A 757 19.86 8.69 -0.28
N LYS A 758 20.46 9.77 -0.78
CA LYS A 758 20.63 11.05 -0.07
C LYS A 758 19.51 12.05 -0.37
N LEU A 759 18.64 11.74 -1.34
CA LEU A 759 17.45 12.55 -1.62
C LEU A 759 16.40 12.37 -0.52
N ILE A 760 15.72 13.45 -0.16
CA ILE A 760 14.61 13.43 0.81
C ILE A 760 13.28 13.58 0.08
N GLY A 761 12.24 12.90 0.57
CA GLY A 761 10.91 12.92 -0.06
C GLY A 761 10.91 12.51 -1.53
N SER A 762 11.81 11.64 -1.99
CA SER A 762 11.83 11.17 -3.38
C SER A 762 12.17 9.70 -3.46
N SER A 763 11.47 8.97 -4.32
CA SER A 763 11.74 7.60 -4.74
C SER A 763 12.19 7.49 -6.19
N GLU A 764 12.28 8.62 -6.89
CA GLU A 764 12.85 8.71 -8.23
C GLU A 764 13.75 9.93 -8.38
N PHE A 765 14.71 9.82 -9.28
CA PHE A 765 15.51 10.94 -9.76
C PHE A 765 15.91 10.69 -11.20
N ASP A 766 15.86 11.73 -12.02
CA ASP A 766 16.25 11.66 -13.41
C ASP A 766 16.80 12.99 -13.91
N PHE A 767 17.96 12.91 -14.58
CA PHE A 767 18.59 14.01 -15.28
C PHE A 767 18.68 13.72 -16.78
N GLN A 768 17.83 14.40 -17.54
CA GLN A 768 17.67 14.20 -18.98
C GLN A 768 18.22 15.35 -19.79
N TRP A 769 18.60 15.02 -21.02
CA TRP A 769 19.01 15.92 -22.06
C TRP A 769 18.26 15.61 -23.36
N LYS A 770 17.94 16.66 -24.11
CA LYS A 770 17.33 16.57 -25.44
C LYS A 770 17.88 17.65 -26.35
N GLN A 771 18.14 17.30 -27.60
CA GLN A 771 18.44 18.24 -28.66
C GLN A 771 17.55 17.99 -29.86
N THR A 772 16.96 19.06 -30.38
CA THR A 772 15.98 19.04 -31.47
C THR A 772 16.32 20.11 -32.51
N ASN A 773 15.91 19.92 -33.76
CA ASN A 773 16.09 20.87 -34.85
C ASN A 773 14.75 21.25 -35.52
N PRO A 774 14.76 22.17 -36.51
CA PRO A 774 13.56 22.58 -37.21
C PRO A 774 12.76 21.52 -37.95
N GLN A 775 13.44 20.49 -38.41
CA GLN A 775 12.87 19.37 -39.14
C GLN A 775 12.40 18.25 -38.20
N GLY A 776 12.50 18.45 -36.88
CA GLY A 776 12.18 17.44 -35.87
C GLY A 776 13.25 16.35 -35.73
N TRP A 777 14.42 16.55 -36.35
CA TRP A 777 15.58 15.71 -36.17
C TRP A 777 16.27 16.03 -34.84
N ASP A 778 16.78 14.99 -34.22
CA ASP A 778 17.44 15.05 -32.92
C ASP A 778 18.83 14.41 -33.04
N ASN A 779 19.69 14.58 -32.02
CA ASN A 779 21.04 14.00 -31.96
C ASN A 779 21.91 14.30 -33.19
N LEU A 780 21.91 15.57 -33.59
CA LEU A 780 22.63 16.02 -34.78
C LEU A 780 24.10 16.33 -34.48
N ASN A 781 24.45 16.53 -33.21
CA ASN A 781 25.82 16.82 -32.84
C ASN A 781 26.60 15.56 -32.54
N THR A 782 27.91 15.68 -32.73
CA THR A 782 28.87 14.77 -32.13
C THR A 782 29.41 15.41 -30.86
N TYR A 783 29.66 14.59 -29.85
CA TYR A 783 30.15 15.03 -28.54
C TYR A 783 31.56 14.52 -28.35
N LYS A 784 32.45 15.35 -27.83
CA LYS A 784 33.75 14.91 -27.35
C LYS A 784 34.10 15.59 -26.03
N ILE A 785 34.89 14.92 -25.22
CA ILE A 785 35.57 15.56 -24.09
C ILE A 785 36.86 16.15 -24.65
N ASP A 786 37.05 17.46 -24.49
CA ASP A 786 38.23 18.18 -24.97
C ASP A 786 38.87 18.95 -23.81
N GLU A 787 40.13 18.62 -23.50
CA GLU A 787 40.88 19.25 -22.40
C GLU A 787 41.47 20.61 -22.79
N LYS A 788 41.64 20.88 -24.09
CA LYS A 788 42.28 22.10 -24.60
C LYS A 788 41.59 22.61 -25.87
N PRO A 789 40.27 22.88 -25.84
CA PRO A 789 39.58 23.35 -27.03
C PRO A 789 39.97 24.80 -27.34
N LYS A 790 40.17 25.10 -28.62
CA LYS A 790 40.58 26.44 -29.06
C LYS A 790 39.51 27.48 -28.71
N ASP A 791 39.90 28.48 -27.92
CA ASP A 791 39.08 29.63 -27.49
C ASP A 791 37.73 29.25 -26.83
N LEU A 792 37.67 28.06 -26.23
CA LEU A 792 36.51 27.49 -25.54
C LEU A 792 36.95 27.01 -24.16
N LYS A 793 35.99 26.74 -23.27
CA LYS A 793 36.30 26.10 -21.98
C LYS A 793 36.57 24.60 -22.19
N PRO A 794 37.55 23.99 -21.51
CA PRO A 794 37.67 22.54 -21.45
C PRO A 794 36.36 21.87 -21.05
N GLY A 795 36.09 20.65 -21.50
CA GLY A 795 34.92 19.85 -21.10
C GLY A 795 34.17 19.19 -22.24
N LEU A 796 32.85 19.05 -22.09
CA LEU A 796 32.00 18.41 -23.09
C LEU A 796 31.73 19.38 -24.24
N VAL A 797 32.44 19.17 -25.34
CA VAL A 797 32.36 19.97 -26.55
C VAL A 797 31.35 19.37 -27.52
N LEU A 798 30.44 20.22 -27.96
CA LEU A 798 29.43 19.99 -28.97
C LEU A 798 29.98 20.36 -30.35
N MET A 799 30.05 19.39 -31.25
CA MET A 799 30.51 19.59 -32.63
C MET A 799 29.34 19.47 -33.62
N PRO A 800 29.14 20.46 -34.50
CA PRO A 800 27.98 20.56 -35.37
C PRO A 800 27.98 19.52 -36.51
N ALA A 801 26.79 19.13 -36.97
CA ALA A 801 26.60 18.56 -38.31
C ALA A 801 26.62 19.69 -39.35
N ALA A 802 27.43 19.57 -40.40
CA ALA A 802 27.72 20.64 -41.36
C ALA A 802 26.48 21.33 -41.97
N GLY A 803 26.17 22.59 -41.57
CA GLY A 803 25.34 23.53 -42.34
C GLY A 803 24.27 24.32 -41.53
N PRO A 804 23.81 25.48 -42.04
CA PRO A 804 22.82 26.34 -41.37
C PRO A 804 21.40 25.73 -41.25
N GLN A 805 21.07 24.69 -42.03
CA GLN A 805 19.82 23.94 -41.85
C GLN A 805 19.76 23.11 -40.55
N TYR A 806 20.87 23.02 -39.81
CA TYR A 806 20.99 22.23 -38.59
C TYR A 806 20.96 23.07 -37.31
N ARG A 807 20.32 24.25 -37.29
CA ARG A 807 20.06 25.02 -36.05
C ARG A 807 19.32 24.15 -35.04
N GLN A 808 19.60 24.34 -33.75
CA GLN A 808 19.12 23.40 -32.74
C GLN A 808 18.70 24.08 -31.46
N SER A 809 17.75 23.44 -30.79
CA SER A 809 17.36 23.76 -29.43
C SER A 809 17.74 22.62 -28.51
N ILE A 810 18.32 22.96 -27.36
CA ILE A 810 18.70 22.02 -26.30
C ILE A 810 17.76 22.22 -25.11
N GLU A 811 17.49 21.13 -24.40
CA GLU A 811 16.66 21.08 -23.20
C GLU A 811 17.30 20.11 -22.21
N PHE A 812 17.49 20.56 -20.97
CA PHE A 812 17.78 19.71 -19.83
C PHE A 812 16.53 19.58 -18.96
N THR A 813 16.30 18.40 -18.39
CA THR A 813 15.23 18.16 -17.42
C THR A 813 15.81 17.53 -16.17
N ILE A 814 15.54 18.11 -15.01
CA ILE A 814 15.85 17.53 -13.70
C ILE A 814 14.51 17.26 -13.01
N ARG A 815 14.24 16.00 -12.64
CA ARG A 815 12.97 15.63 -12.02
C ARG A 815 13.10 14.64 -10.88
N ASN A 816 12.23 14.78 -9.91
CA ASN A 816 11.93 13.81 -8.84
C ASN A 816 10.46 14.01 -8.38
N ASP A 817 10.06 13.34 -7.30
CA ASP A 817 8.70 13.46 -6.75
C ASP A 817 8.33 14.87 -6.27
N LEU A 818 9.31 15.70 -5.91
CA LEU A 818 9.08 17.05 -5.40
C LEU A 818 9.02 18.10 -6.52
N PHE A 819 9.79 17.93 -7.60
CA PHE A 819 9.92 18.94 -8.64
C PHE A 819 10.21 18.37 -10.03
N ASN A 820 9.84 19.17 -11.04
CA ASN A 820 10.21 18.96 -12.44
C ASN A 820 10.67 20.30 -13.02
N ILE A 821 11.98 20.40 -13.27
CA ILE A 821 12.63 21.59 -13.79
C ILE A 821 13.05 21.32 -15.23
N LYS A 822 12.66 22.22 -16.12
CA LYS A 822 13.08 22.20 -17.53
C LYS A 822 13.86 23.44 -17.86
N ILE A 823 15.03 23.26 -18.48
CA ILE A 823 15.97 24.33 -18.81
C ILE A 823 16.28 24.23 -20.29
N GLY A 824 15.88 25.25 -21.05
CA GLY A 824 15.83 25.23 -22.51
C GLY A 824 14.40 25.04 -23.03
N GLU A 825 14.23 25.21 -24.33
CA GLU A 825 12.93 25.12 -25.00
C GLU A 825 13.01 24.12 -26.16
N ARG A 826 11.92 23.41 -26.44
CA ARG A 826 11.81 22.67 -27.70
C ARG A 826 11.76 23.63 -28.86
N PHE A 827 12.35 23.22 -29.98
CA PHE A 827 12.29 24.02 -31.18
C PHE A 827 10.83 24.28 -31.60
N ASN A 828 10.51 25.53 -31.90
CA ASN A 828 9.23 25.94 -32.46
C ASN A 828 9.43 26.37 -33.93
N LYS A 829 8.83 25.63 -34.87
CA LYS A 829 8.89 25.92 -36.32
C LYS A 829 8.37 27.30 -36.71
N ASN A 830 7.53 27.90 -35.87
CA ASN A 830 7.00 29.24 -36.07
C ASN A 830 7.79 30.30 -35.30
N ASP A 831 8.77 29.91 -34.48
CA ASP A 831 9.63 30.81 -33.71
C ASP A 831 11.09 30.33 -33.74
N TRP A 832 11.80 30.76 -34.80
CA TRP A 832 13.22 30.49 -34.99
C TRP A 832 14.11 31.07 -33.88
N ALA A 833 13.58 31.99 -33.06
CA ALA A 833 14.29 32.51 -31.90
C ALA A 833 14.39 31.49 -30.75
N THR A 834 13.84 30.28 -30.87
CA THR A 834 14.01 29.20 -29.89
C THR A 834 15.32 28.42 -30.05
N CYS A 835 16.18 28.78 -31.02
CA CYS A 835 17.47 28.11 -31.24
C CYS A 835 18.54 28.55 -30.22
N HIS A 836 19.32 27.59 -29.75
CA HIS A 836 20.41 27.76 -28.79
C HIS A 836 21.79 27.40 -29.40
N ASN A 837 21.79 26.81 -30.59
CA ASN A 837 22.98 26.50 -31.37
C ASN A 837 22.74 26.88 -32.84
N SER A 838 23.71 27.55 -33.48
CA SER A 838 23.68 27.88 -34.91
C SER A 838 23.77 26.67 -35.84
N GLY A 839 24.20 25.51 -35.34
CA GLY A 839 24.37 24.30 -36.13
C GLY A 839 25.61 24.31 -37.03
N ASN A 840 26.46 25.33 -36.94
CA ASN A 840 27.67 25.46 -37.77
C ASN A 840 28.93 25.84 -36.97
N MET A 841 28.83 25.95 -35.64
CA MET A 841 29.93 26.32 -34.76
C MET A 841 30.09 25.29 -33.64
N THR A 842 31.34 25.18 -33.16
CA THR A 842 31.71 24.31 -32.04
C THR A 842 31.63 25.07 -30.73
N TYR A 843 31.10 24.42 -29.68
CA TYR A 843 30.90 25.04 -28.37
C TYR A 843 31.15 24.07 -27.23
N THR A 844 31.49 24.60 -26.05
CA THR A 844 31.45 23.84 -24.79
C THR A 844 30.04 23.88 -24.23
N LEU A 845 29.40 22.71 -24.10
CA LEU A 845 28.08 22.57 -23.48
C LEU A 845 28.19 22.52 -21.96
N ILE A 846 29.12 21.68 -21.46
CA ILE A 846 29.42 21.52 -20.03
C ILE A 846 30.91 21.74 -19.84
N GLY A 847 31.29 22.77 -19.08
CA GLY A 847 32.68 23.06 -18.79
C GLY A 847 33.25 22.08 -17.75
N LYS A 848 34.49 21.61 -17.96
CA LYS A 848 35.24 20.81 -17.00
C LYS A 848 36.08 21.73 -16.12
N LYS A 849 36.05 21.48 -14.80
CA LYS A 849 36.83 22.21 -13.80
C LYS A 849 37.79 21.30 -13.07
#